data_AF-A0A9J7Y1M1-F1
#
_entry.id   AF-A0A9J7Y1M1-F1
#
_cell.length_a   1.000
_cell.length_b   1.000
_cell.length_c   1.000
_cell.angle_alpha   90.00
_cell.angle_beta   90.00
_cell.angle_gamma   90.00
#
_symmetry.space_group_name_H-M   'P 1'
#
loop_
_entity.id
_entity.type
_entity.pdbx_description
1 polymer ?
#
loop_
_entity_poly.entity_id
_entity_poly.type
_entity_poly.pdbx_seq_one_letter_code
_entity_poly.pdbx_strand_id
1 'polypeptide(L)'
;DDDCPFEYNASKDYCYSARIRSTVLQGLPFGGVPTVLALDFMCFLVLLFVFSILRKVAWDYGRLALVTDADSLASRRDEEIREKCGEDAVHYLSFQRHIIGLLVVVGVLSVGIVLPVNFSGNLLDNNAYSFGRTTIANLNSGNNLLWLHTSFAFMYLLLTVYSMRRHTSKMHYKEDDLVLISSFVSLCHHRQAYENCVVLEARVCYNVAKLMSLNAERKKTERSKKFFTDLMAKEHIPAMINPKPCGHLCCCAITGCEEEEAVSYYTKLEAKLKEEYRKEKEKVNTKPLGMAFVTFQNEAMTAIILKDFNACQCQGCNCRQEPRSSQFSDSLHVSNWSVIYAPDPQNNLSLGGVSWWIRCFIINCILFILLFFLTTPAIIISTMDKFNVTKPVEYLNNPIITQFFPTLLLWAFSALLPTIVYYSAFFEAHWTRSGENRTTMHKCYTFLIFMVLLLPSLGLSSLDVFFRWLFDKKFLAEATVRFECVFLPDNGAFFVNYVIASAFIGNAMDLLRIPGLLMYMIRLCLARSAAERRNVKRHQAFEFQFGAAYAWMMCVFTVVMTYSITCPIIVPFGLMYMLLKHLVDRYNMYYAYLPSKLDKKIHSGAVNQVVAAPILCLFWLLFFSTMRTGFLTPTSMFTFVVLIITIVVCLSHVCFGHFKYLSAHNYKVRVAVLQVQSTGRHG
;
A
#
# COMPACT_ATOMS: atom_id res chain seq x y z
N ASP A 1 4.11 -16.31 54.29
CA ASP A 1 3.63 -17.49 53.57
C ASP A 1 2.13 -17.56 53.66
N ASP A 2 1.46 -16.95 52.68
CA ASP A 2 0.10 -17.23 52.19
C ASP A 2 -0.27 -16.10 51.22
N ASP A 3 0.33 -16.14 50.02
CA ASP A 3 -0.12 -15.33 48.90
C ASP A 3 -1.42 -15.95 48.38
N CYS A 4 -2.53 -15.22 48.52
CA CYS A 4 -3.88 -15.66 48.18
C CYS A 4 -3.99 -16.00 46.67
N PRO A 5 -4.32 -17.26 46.29
CA PRO A 5 -4.57 -17.62 44.89
C PRO A 5 -5.91 -17.11 44.33
N PHE A 6 -6.72 -16.43 45.15
CA PHE A 6 -8.06 -15.95 44.79
C PHE A 6 -8.04 -14.71 43.87
N GLU A 7 -7.06 -13.83 44.00
CA GLU A 7 -6.98 -12.58 43.22
C GLU A 7 -6.57 -12.83 41.76
N TYR A 8 -5.68 -13.81 41.52
CA TYR A 8 -5.25 -14.22 40.18
C TYR A 8 -6.39 -14.87 39.36
N ASN A 9 -7.24 -15.66 39.99
CA ASN A 9 -8.40 -16.27 39.32
C ASN A 9 -9.48 -15.23 39.00
N ALA A 10 -9.73 -14.25 39.88
CA ALA A 10 -10.67 -13.16 39.63
C ALA A 10 -10.24 -12.27 38.44
N SER A 11 -8.94 -11.98 38.32
CA SER A 11 -8.38 -11.22 37.18
C SER A 11 -8.45 -11.99 35.86
N LYS A 12 -8.18 -13.31 35.87
CA LYS A 12 -8.40 -14.18 34.69
C LYS A 12 -9.86 -14.17 34.25
N ASP A 13 -10.80 -14.39 35.18
CA ASP A 13 -12.23 -14.40 34.88
C ASP A 13 -12.73 -13.03 34.37
N TYR A 14 -12.19 -11.93 34.89
CA TYR A 14 -12.44 -10.59 34.37
C TYR A 14 -11.91 -10.41 32.95
N CYS A 15 -10.68 -10.83 32.66
CA CYS A 15 -10.10 -10.78 31.32
C CYS A 15 -10.87 -11.64 30.29
N TYR A 16 -11.36 -12.82 30.70
CA TYR A 16 -12.18 -13.69 29.84
C TYR A 16 -13.59 -13.13 29.68
N SER A 17 -14.27 -12.69 30.76
CA SER A 17 -15.63 -12.13 30.73
C SER A 17 -15.74 -10.86 29.88
N ALA A 18 -14.75 -9.96 29.96
CA ALA A 18 -14.67 -8.77 29.12
C ALA A 18 -14.53 -9.09 27.61
N ARG A 19 -14.12 -10.32 27.25
CA ARG A 19 -13.77 -10.72 25.88
C ARG A 19 -14.73 -11.72 25.23
N ILE A 20 -15.44 -12.53 26.03
CA ILE A 20 -16.40 -13.58 25.61
C ILE A 20 -17.44 -13.09 24.59
N ARG A 21 -17.66 -11.77 24.43
CA ARG A 21 -18.55 -11.21 23.40
C ARG A 21 -17.98 -11.10 21.97
N SER A 22 -16.73 -11.48 21.69
CA SER A 22 -16.04 -10.99 20.47
C SER A 22 -15.30 -11.98 19.57
N THR A 23 -15.12 -13.27 19.92
CA THR A 23 -14.39 -14.20 19.03
C THR A 23 -15.00 -15.60 18.97
N VAL A 24 -15.49 -15.98 17.79
CA VAL A 24 -16.15 -17.27 17.46
C VAL A 24 -15.24 -18.51 17.62
N LEU A 25 -13.94 -18.32 17.91
CA LEU A 25 -12.95 -19.41 17.98
C LEU A 25 -12.49 -19.75 19.41
N GLN A 26 -13.02 -19.10 20.46
CA GLN A 26 -12.66 -19.42 21.84
C GLN A 26 -13.28 -20.75 22.28
N GLY A 27 -12.44 -21.71 22.69
CA GLY A 27 -12.84 -23.05 23.14
C GLY A 27 -12.19 -24.21 22.38
N LEU A 28 -11.50 -23.94 21.27
CA LEU A 28 -10.75 -24.96 20.52
C LEU A 28 -9.36 -25.21 21.13
N PRO A 29 -8.86 -26.46 21.10
CA PRO A 29 -7.51 -26.76 21.59
C PRO A 29 -6.46 -25.93 20.84
N PHE A 30 -5.42 -25.51 21.56
CA PHE A 30 -4.28 -24.75 21.01
C PHE A 30 -4.67 -23.45 20.28
N GLY A 31 -5.70 -22.75 20.77
CA GLY A 31 -6.17 -21.48 20.19
C GLY A 31 -6.77 -21.60 18.79
N GLY A 32 -7.15 -22.81 18.38
CA GLY A 32 -7.77 -23.09 17.07
C GLY A 32 -6.80 -23.14 15.88
N VAL A 33 -5.49 -22.98 16.10
CA VAL A 33 -4.49 -22.90 15.02
C VAL A 33 -4.52 -24.09 14.05
N PRO A 34 -4.54 -25.36 14.50
CA PRO A 34 -4.59 -26.50 13.58
C PRO A 34 -5.88 -26.56 12.77
N THR A 35 -7.01 -26.22 13.40
CA THR A 35 -8.33 -26.20 12.75
C THR A 35 -8.40 -25.13 11.68
N VAL A 36 -7.96 -23.91 11.99
CA VAL A 36 -7.90 -22.79 11.05
C VAL A 36 -6.97 -23.12 9.88
N LEU A 37 -5.78 -23.67 10.16
CA LEU A 37 -4.85 -24.11 9.13
C LEU A 37 -5.47 -25.11 8.15
N ALA A 38 -6.15 -26.13 8.66
CA ALA A 38 -6.80 -27.14 7.82
C ALA A 38 -7.92 -26.54 6.97
N LEU A 39 -8.79 -25.71 7.56
CA LEU A 39 -9.87 -25.05 6.84
C LEU A 39 -9.37 -24.09 5.76
N ASP A 40 -8.37 -23.27 6.08
CA ASP A 40 -7.78 -22.31 5.14
C ASP A 40 -7.05 -23.01 4.00
N PHE A 41 -6.35 -24.11 4.29
CA PHE A 41 -5.70 -24.92 3.26
C PHE A 41 -6.74 -25.59 2.32
N MET A 42 -7.82 -26.14 2.86
CA MET A 42 -8.90 -26.70 2.04
C MET A 42 -9.59 -25.62 1.18
N CYS A 43 -9.87 -24.46 1.76
CA CYS A 43 -10.41 -23.30 1.04
C CYS A 43 -9.45 -22.86 -0.09
N PHE A 44 -8.15 -22.81 0.19
CA PHE A 44 -7.12 -22.50 -0.80
C PHE A 44 -7.14 -23.46 -1.99
N LEU A 45 -7.24 -24.77 -1.75
CA LEU A 45 -7.35 -25.76 -2.82
C LEU A 45 -8.61 -25.55 -3.69
N VAL A 46 -9.74 -25.24 -3.06
CA VAL A 46 -10.98 -24.92 -3.78
C VAL A 46 -10.81 -23.66 -4.63
N LEU A 47 -10.19 -22.60 -4.09
CA LEU A 47 -9.92 -21.36 -4.82
C LEU A 47 -8.96 -21.58 -5.99
N LEU A 48 -7.94 -22.43 -5.84
CA LEU A 48 -7.04 -22.82 -6.94
C LEU A 48 -7.76 -23.63 -8.03
N PHE A 49 -8.69 -24.50 -7.63
CA PHE A 49 -9.52 -25.24 -8.57
C PHE A 49 -10.44 -24.29 -9.36
N VAL A 50 -11.11 -23.37 -8.67
CA VAL A 50 -11.92 -22.30 -9.31
C VAL A 50 -11.06 -21.45 -10.24
N PHE A 51 -9.86 -21.05 -9.82
CA PHE A 51 -8.92 -20.32 -10.67
C PHE A 51 -8.57 -21.10 -11.94
N SER A 52 -8.32 -22.40 -11.82
CA SER A 52 -8.00 -23.26 -12.96
C SER A 52 -9.17 -23.39 -13.94
N ILE A 53 -10.39 -23.54 -13.43
CA ILE A 53 -11.62 -23.54 -14.25
C ILE A 53 -11.80 -22.19 -14.93
N LEU A 54 -11.74 -21.09 -14.17
CA LEU A 54 -11.92 -19.74 -14.71
C LEU A 54 -10.88 -19.48 -15.80
N ARG A 55 -9.62 -19.87 -15.62
CA ARG A 55 -8.58 -19.70 -16.63
C ARG A 55 -8.82 -20.56 -17.89
N LYS A 56 -9.36 -21.76 -17.74
CA LYS A 56 -9.71 -22.65 -18.86
C LYS A 56 -10.95 -22.18 -19.64
N VAL A 57 -11.98 -21.72 -18.94
CA VAL A 57 -13.22 -21.20 -19.55
C VAL A 57 -12.99 -19.81 -20.14
N ALA A 58 -12.19 -18.98 -19.48
CA ALA A 58 -11.78 -17.68 -19.95
C ALA A 58 -10.64 -17.72 -20.99
N TRP A 59 -10.46 -18.82 -21.73
CA TRP A 59 -9.40 -18.94 -22.74
C TRP A 59 -9.46 -17.86 -23.85
N ASP A 60 -10.61 -17.17 -24.00
CA ASP A 60 -10.77 -15.96 -24.83
C ASP A 60 -10.27 -14.65 -24.19
N TYR A 61 -9.87 -14.67 -22.92
CA TYR A 61 -9.34 -13.52 -22.15
C TYR A 61 -7.81 -13.44 -22.15
N GLY A 62 -7.13 -14.52 -22.55
CA GLY A 62 -5.68 -14.69 -22.45
C GLY A 62 -4.92 -14.63 -23.79
N ARG A 63 -5.56 -14.28 -24.92
CA ARG A 63 -4.85 -14.08 -26.19
C ARG A 63 -4.07 -12.76 -26.20
N LEU A 64 -2.99 -12.71 -25.43
CA LEU A 64 -1.82 -11.84 -25.61
C LEU A 64 -0.68 -12.27 -24.66
N ALA A 65 -0.25 -13.53 -24.76
CA ALA A 65 1.13 -13.97 -24.50
C ALA A 65 1.20 -15.49 -24.77
N LEU A 66 1.79 -15.85 -25.90
CA LEU A 66 2.08 -17.24 -26.26
C LEU A 66 3.19 -17.80 -25.35
N VAL A 67 2.89 -18.98 -24.82
CA VAL A 67 3.75 -20.15 -24.52
C VAL A 67 5.25 -19.91 -24.40
N THR A 68 5.81 -20.27 -23.24
CA THR A 68 7.11 -20.96 -23.17
C THR A 68 7.16 -21.90 -21.97
N ASP A 69 7.70 -23.08 -22.22
CA ASP A 69 7.77 -24.24 -21.32
C ASP A 69 8.58 -24.00 -20.04
N ALA A 70 8.20 -24.75 -19.01
CA ALA A 70 8.89 -24.86 -17.75
C ALA A 70 10.05 -25.86 -17.88
N ASP A 71 11.26 -25.41 -17.53
CA ASP A 71 12.18 -26.07 -16.59
C ASP A 71 13.65 -25.69 -16.88
N SER A 72 14.06 -24.51 -16.39
CA SER A 72 15.46 -24.15 -15.97
C SER A 72 15.65 -22.63 -15.66
N LEU A 73 14.58 -21.91 -15.32
CA LEU A 73 14.36 -20.47 -15.61
C LEU A 73 14.44 -19.50 -14.40
N ALA A 74 15.32 -19.65 -13.41
CA ALA A 74 15.34 -18.69 -12.29
C ALA A 74 15.99 -17.34 -12.65
N SER A 75 17.14 -17.35 -13.35
CA SER A 75 17.91 -16.14 -13.72
C SER A 75 17.45 -15.52 -15.04
N ARG A 76 17.09 -16.34 -16.05
CA ARG A 76 16.69 -15.88 -17.39
C ARG A 76 15.33 -15.14 -17.40
N ARG A 77 14.45 -15.42 -16.43
CA ARG A 77 13.15 -14.75 -16.29
C ARG A 77 13.21 -13.34 -15.72
N ASP A 78 14.23 -12.97 -14.94
CA ASP A 78 14.28 -11.62 -14.37
C ASP A 78 14.53 -10.58 -15.48
N GLU A 79 15.31 -10.92 -16.51
CA GLU A 79 15.49 -10.10 -17.71
C GLU A 79 14.22 -10.05 -18.58
N GLU A 80 13.54 -11.18 -18.79
CA GLU A 80 12.25 -11.20 -19.51
C GLU A 80 11.16 -10.38 -18.79
N ILE A 81 11.11 -10.46 -17.45
CA ILE A 81 10.20 -9.62 -16.64
C ILE A 81 10.60 -8.16 -16.76
N ARG A 82 11.90 -7.83 -16.78
CA ARG A 82 12.40 -6.47 -16.96
C ARG A 82 11.97 -5.88 -18.30
N GLU A 83 12.11 -6.64 -19.38
CA GLU A 83 11.71 -6.21 -20.73
C GLU A 83 10.19 -6.06 -20.86
N LYS A 84 9.41 -6.96 -20.24
CA LYS A 84 7.95 -6.97 -20.37
C LYS A 84 7.22 -6.02 -19.40
N CYS A 85 7.66 -5.98 -18.15
CA CYS A 85 6.98 -5.32 -17.05
C CYS A 85 7.73 -4.07 -16.53
N GLY A 86 8.98 -3.86 -16.95
CA GLY A 86 9.81 -2.73 -16.52
C GLY A 86 10.69 -3.02 -15.29
N GLU A 87 11.61 -2.10 -15.00
CA GLU A 87 12.58 -2.19 -13.89
C GLU A 87 11.91 -2.21 -12.50
N ASP A 88 10.80 -1.49 -12.31
CA ASP A 88 10.11 -1.40 -11.02
C ASP A 88 9.53 -2.75 -10.55
N ALA A 89 9.09 -3.60 -11.48
CA ALA A 89 8.65 -4.95 -11.17
C ALA A 89 9.81 -5.81 -10.65
N VAL A 90 11.01 -5.68 -11.24
CA VAL A 90 12.21 -6.39 -10.80
C VAL A 90 12.66 -5.90 -9.43
N HIS A 91 12.61 -4.58 -9.17
CA HIS A 91 12.90 -4.02 -7.86
C HIS A 91 11.94 -4.54 -6.78
N TYR A 92 10.64 -4.63 -7.09
CA TYR A 92 9.63 -5.20 -6.20
C TYR A 92 9.89 -6.68 -5.88
N LEU A 93 10.14 -7.51 -6.89
CA LEU A 93 10.44 -8.93 -6.70
C LEU A 93 11.79 -9.16 -6.01
N SER A 94 12.78 -8.30 -6.27
CA SER A 94 14.06 -8.29 -5.55
C SER A 94 13.86 -7.96 -4.07
N PHE A 95 13.02 -6.98 -3.75
CA PHE A 95 12.69 -6.62 -2.37
C PHE A 95 12.04 -7.79 -1.62
N GLN A 96 11.08 -8.48 -2.23
CA GLN A 96 10.47 -9.69 -1.67
C GLN A 96 11.50 -10.77 -1.32
N ARG A 97 12.47 -11.04 -2.22
CA ARG A 97 13.54 -12.02 -1.98
C ARG A 97 14.41 -11.65 -0.76
N HIS A 98 14.71 -10.37 -0.55
CA HIS A 98 15.47 -9.92 0.61
C HIS A 98 14.69 -10.07 1.93
N ILE A 99 13.37 -9.83 1.90
CA ILE A 99 12.49 -10.08 3.06
C ILE A 99 12.38 -11.58 3.36
N ILE A 100 12.21 -12.42 2.34
CA ILE A 100 12.20 -13.88 2.50
C ILE A 100 13.50 -14.35 3.15
N GLY A 101 14.66 -13.90 2.63
CA GLY A 101 15.96 -14.21 3.23
C GLY A 101 16.08 -13.76 4.68
N LEU A 102 15.57 -12.57 5.01
CA LEU A 102 15.52 -12.07 6.39
C LEU A 102 14.65 -12.95 7.30
N LEU A 103 13.44 -13.33 6.84
CA LEU A 103 12.52 -14.18 7.60
C LEU A 103 13.04 -15.61 7.78
N VAL A 104 13.81 -16.15 6.83
CA VAL A 104 14.46 -17.46 7.01
C VAL A 104 15.44 -17.41 8.18
N VAL A 105 16.30 -16.39 8.24
CA VAL A 105 17.27 -16.23 9.33
C VAL A 105 16.56 -16.00 10.66
N VAL A 106 15.57 -15.10 10.70
CA VAL A 106 14.72 -14.87 11.88
C VAL A 106 13.99 -16.15 12.30
N GLY A 107 13.50 -16.94 11.35
CA GLY A 107 12.81 -18.22 11.60
C GLY A 107 13.71 -19.25 12.27
N VAL A 108 14.94 -19.41 11.79
CA VAL A 108 15.92 -20.31 12.42
C VAL A 108 16.23 -19.88 13.86
N LEU A 109 16.36 -18.58 14.10
CA LEU A 109 16.67 -18.03 15.42
C LEU A 109 15.48 -18.11 16.39
N SER A 110 14.28 -17.75 15.94
CA SER A 110 13.05 -17.81 16.73
C SER A 110 12.62 -19.25 17.02
N VAL A 111 12.52 -20.11 16.01
CA VAL A 111 12.04 -21.49 16.19
C VAL A 111 13.13 -22.39 16.78
N GLY A 112 14.40 -22.19 16.41
CA GLY A 112 15.51 -23.02 16.87
C GLY A 112 15.99 -22.70 18.29
N ILE A 113 15.85 -21.45 18.75
CA ILE A 113 16.38 -21.03 20.06
C ILE A 113 15.27 -20.49 20.97
N VAL A 114 14.51 -19.48 20.52
CA VAL A 114 13.51 -18.82 21.39
C VAL A 114 12.36 -19.76 21.76
N LEU A 115 11.88 -20.58 20.83
CA LEU A 115 10.76 -21.49 21.08
C LEU A 115 11.11 -22.59 22.12
N PRO A 116 12.23 -23.33 22.02
CA PRO A 116 12.66 -24.25 23.08
C PRO A 116 12.82 -23.57 24.44
N VAL A 117 13.35 -22.35 24.47
CA VAL A 117 13.47 -21.56 25.71
C VAL A 117 12.09 -21.27 26.31
N ASN A 118 11.10 -20.89 25.50
CA ASN A 118 9.72 -20.69 25.99
C ASN A 118 9.11 -21.99 26.56
N PHE A 119 9.35 -23.13 25.91
CA PHE A 119 8.89 -24.43 26.41
C PHE A 119 9.54 -24.84 27.74
N SER A 120 10.75 -24.36 28.04
CA SER A 120 11.42 -24.64 29.33
C SER A 120 10.76 -23.93 30.52
N GLY A 121 9.88 -22.96 30.27
CA GLY A 121 9.11 -22.29 31.30
C GLY A 121 8.11 -23.20 32.02
N ASN A 122 7.83 -22.89 33.28
CA ASN A 122 6.98 -23.68 34.17
C ASN A 122 5.79 -22.87 34.75
N LEU A 123 5.49 -21.70 34.19
CA LEU A 123 4.47 -20.80 34.74
C LEU A 123 3.03 -21.16 34.32
N LEU A 124 2.85 -21.81 33.18
CA LEU A 124 1.54 -22.26 32.70
C LEU A 124 1.37 -23.78 32.87
N ASP A 125 0.13 -24.23 33.08
CA ASP A 125 -0.19 -25.65 33.27
C ASP A 125 0.38 -26.52 32.15
N ASN A 126 0.86 -27.72 32.52
CA ASN A 126 1.51 -28.68 31.62
C ASN A 126 0.59 -29.36 30.59
N ASN A 127 -0.57 -28.78 30.29
CA ASN A 127 -1.47 -29.25 29.26
C ASN A 127 -0.87 -29.04 27.87
N ALA A 128 -0.76 -30.11 27.08
CA ALA A 128 -0.26 -30.05 25.69
C ALA A 128 -1.16 -29.19 24.78
N TYR A 129 -2.42 -29.00 25.15
CA TYR A 129 -3.40 -28.20 24.41
C TYR A 129 -3.32 -26.69 24.70
N SER A 130 -2.49 -26.25 25.65
CA SER A 130 -2.34 -24.84 25.99
C SER A 130 -1.37 -24.14 25.04
N PHE A 131 -1.87 -23.22 24.23
CA PHE A 131 -1.06 -22.43 23.30
C PHE A 131 0.01 -21.60 24.03
N GLY A 132 -0.29 -21.14 25.24
CA GLY A 132 0.58 -20.23 25.97
C GLY A 132 1.93 -20.80 26.39
N ARG A 133 2.08 -22.13 26.40
CA ARG A 133 3.38 -22.78 26.64
C ARG A 133 4.45 -22.43 25.60
N THR A 134 4.01 -22.03 24.41
CA THR A 134 4.89 -21.70 23.27
C THR A 134 5.34 -20.25 23.26
N THR A 135 4.78 -19.42 24.15
CA THR A 135 5.02 -17.98 24.19
C THR A 135 5.89 -17.59 25.37
N ILE A 136 6.43 -16.37 25.30
CA ILE A 136 7.23 -15.76 26.38
C ILE A 136 6.47 -15.72 27.73
N ALA A 137 5.14 -15.80 27.72
CA ALA A 137 4.31 -15.84 28.93
C ALA A 137 4.59 -17.06 29.83
N ASN A 138 5.10 -18.16 29.29
CA ASN A 138 5.40 -19.36 30.07
C ASN A 138 6.65 -19.24 30.97
N LEU A 139 7.50 -18.23 30.74
CA LEU A 139 8.74 -18.02 31.51
C LEU A 139 8.49 -17.29 32.82
N ASN A 140 9.15 -17.69 33.92
CA ASN A 140 9.04 -16.96 35.18
C ASN A 140 9.79 -15.61 35.16
N SER A 141 9.27 -14.60 35.86
CA SER A 141 9.77 -13.22 35.91
C SER A 141 11.19 -13.08 36.50
N GLY A 142 11.63 -14.02 37.33
CA GLY A 142 12.96 -14.00 37.96
C GLY A 142 14.08 -14.70 37.15
N ASN A 143 13.79 -15.22 35.96
CA ASN A 143 14.74 -16.05 35.22
C ASN A 143 15.60 -15.22 34.24
N ASN A 144 16.91 -15.49 34.22
CA ASN A 144 17.87 -14.85 33.30
C ASN A 144 17.56 -15.11 31.81
N LEU A 145 16.67 -16.07 31.49
CA LEU A 145 16.22 -16.36 30.12
C LEU A 145 15.49 -15.19 29.44
N LEU A 146 14.99 -14.21 30.19
CA LEU A 146 14.37 -13.02 29.59
C LEU A 146 15.39 -12.14 28.84
N TRP A 147 16.67 -12.17 29.25
CA TRP A 147 17.76 -11.48 28.54
C TRP A 147 17.97 -11.99 27.11
N LEU A 148 17.68 -13.26 26.86
CA LEU A 148 17.77 -13.84 25.53
C LEU A 148 16.78 -13.13 24.58
N HIS A 149 15.54 -12.92 25.00
CA HIS A 149 14.51 -12.27 24.19
C HIS A 149 14.91 -10.84 23.80
N THR A 150 15.39 -10.08 24.77
CA THR A 150 15.91 -8.73 24.59
C THR A 150 17.12 -8.68 23.65
N SER A 151 18.06 -9.62 23.79
CA SER A 151 19.27 -9.70 22.96
C SER A 151 18.93 -10.05 21.50
N PHE A 152 18.00 -10.99 21.30
CA PHE A 152 17.52 -11.35 19.97
C PHE A 152 16.74 -10.23 19.29
N ALA A 153 15.98 -9.42 20.04
CA ALA A 153 15.30 -8.24 19.49
C ALA A 153 16.29 -7.22 18.91
N PHE A 154 17.39 -6.97 19.61
CA PHE A 154 18.45 -6.11 19.11
C PHE A 154 19.16 -6.72 17.89
N MET A 155 19.43 -8.03 17.90
CA MET A 155 19.98 -8.72 16.74
C MET A 155 19.05 -8.65 15.51
N TYR A 156 17.73 -8.77 15.69
CA TYR A 156 16.74 -8.66 14.60
C TYR A 156 16.73 -7.26 13.99
N LEU A 157 16.88 -6.22 14.80
CA LEU A 157 17.07 -4.85 14.31
C LEU A 157 18.32 -4.73 13.42
N LEU A 158 19.47 -5.21 13.89
CA LEU A 158 20.73 -5.17 13.12
C LEU A 158 20.63 -5.93 11.81
N LEU A 159 20.07 -7.14 11.84
CA LEU A 159 19.87 -7.99 10.67
C LEU A 159 18.94 -7.34 9.64
N THR A 160 17.84 -6.72 10.10
CA THR A 160 16.90 -6.00 9.24
C THR A 160 17.59 -4.81 8.57
N VAL A 161 18.31 -3.98 9.33
CA VAL A 161 19.05 -2.83 8.79
C VAL A 161 20.12 -3.27 7.79
N TYR A 162 20.85 -4.35 8.08
CA TYR A 162 21.85 -4.91 7.17
C TYR A 162 21.22 -5.37 5.85
N SER A 163 20.15 -6.18 5.91
CA SER A 163 19.45 -6.70 4.73
C SER A 163 18.89 -5.57 3.87
N MET A 164 18.27 -4.57 4.50
CA MET A 164 17.69 -3.41 3.83
C MET A 164 18.73 -2.48 3.20
N ARG A 165 19.89 -2.27 3.85
CA ARG A 165 21.02 -1.54 3.26
C ARG A 165 21.57 -2.26 2.04
N ARG A 166 21.74 -3.58 2.11
CA ARG A 166 22.21 -4.41 0.99
C ARG A 166 21.25 -4.39 -0.19
N HIS A 167 19.93 -4.38 0.05
CA HIS A 167 18.94 -4.21 -1.00
C HIS A 167 19.07 -2.83 -1.67
N THR A 168 19.12 -1.77 -0.86
CA THR A 168 19.21 -0.39 -1.33
C THR A 168 20.47 -0.13 -2.17
N SER A 169 21.62 -0.72 -1.79
CA SER A 169 22.87 -0.56 -2.54
C SER A 169 22.85 -1.23 -3.92
N LYS A 170 21.98 -2.23 -4.14
CA LYS A 170 21.85 -2.91 -5.43
C LYS A 170 20.91 -2.19 -6.40
N MET A 171 20.09 -1.25 -5.91
CA MET A 171 19.15 -0.49 -6.74
C MET A 171 19.85 0.61 -7.56
N HIS A 172 20.22 0.29 -8.80
CA HIS A 172 20.70 1.26 -9.78
C HIS A 172 19.51 1.77 -10.60
N TYR A 173 19.28 3.08 -10.60
CA TYR A 173 18.19 3.70 -11.34
C TYR A 173 18.79 4.61 -12.41
N LYS A 174 18.35 4.48 -13.66
CA LYS A 174 18.62 5.47 -14.70
C LYS A 174 17.45 6.45 -14.68
N GLU A 175 17.71 7.68 -14.27
CA GLU A 175 16.72 8.75 -14.42
C GLU A 175 16.78 9.20 -15.90
N ASP A 176 15.63 9.25 -16.60
CA ASP A 176 15.59 9.76 -17.97
C ASP A 176 15.57 11.30 -17.91
N ASP A 177 16.76 11.88 -17.86
CA ASP A 177 17.10 13.19 -17.26
C ASP A 177 17.11 14.39 -18.23
N LEU A 178 16.23 14.44 -19.23
CA LEU A 178 16.31 15.47 -20.29
C LEU A 178 15.34 16.65 -20.16
N VAL A 179 14.32 16.57 -19.30
CA VAL A 179 13.24 17.56 -19.25
C VAL A 179 13.01 18.08 -17.83
N LEU A 180 12.98 19.41 -17.67
CA LEU A 180 12.61 20.08 -16.42
C LEU A 180 11.22 20.70 -16.53
N ILE A 181 10.47 20.64 -15.43
CA ILE A 181 9.30 21.51 -15.23
C ILE A 181 9.78 22.78 -14.54
N SER A 182 9.48 23.93 -15.12
CA SER A 182 9.62 25.25 -14.49
C SER A 182 8.25 25.91 -14.36
N SER A 183 8.01 26.62 -13.25
CA SER A 183 6.79 27.39 -13.01
C SER A 183 6.57 28.52 -14.02
N PHE A 184 7.63 28.95 -14.73
CA PHE A 184 7.51 29.96 -15.76
C PHE A 184 8.64 29.85 -16.77
N VAL A 185 8.36 30.17 -18.04
CA VAL A 185 9.37 30.15 -19.11
C VAL A 185 9.60 31.56 -19.60
N SER A 186 10.80 32.06 -19.32
CA SER A 186 11.48 32.96 -20.25
C SER A 186 12.70 32.23 -20.79
N LEU A 187 12.70 31.95 -22.10
CA LEU A 187 13.86 31.44 -22.83
C LEU A 187 15.06 32.39 -22.69
N CYS A 188 14.81 33.70 -22.57
CA CYS A 188 15.84 34.72 -22.41
C CYS A 188 16.60 34.59 -21.08
N HIS A 189 15.90 34.26 -19.98
CA HIS A 189 16.54 34.05 -18.68
C HIS A 189 17.53 32.88 -18.71
N HIS A 190 17.10 31.71 -19.21
CA HIS A 190 17.93 30.49 -19.22
C HIS A 190 19.17 30.63 -20.11
N ARG A 191 19.04 31.33 -21.25
CA ARG A 191 20.16 31.57 -22.18
C ARG A 191 21.20 32.54 -21.60
N GLN A 192 20.78 33.46 -20.74
CA GLN A 192 21.64 34.50 -20.19
C GLN A 192 22.24 34.13 -18.82
N ALA A 193 21.52 33.36 -17.99
CA ALA A 193 22.00 32.94 -16.67
C ALA A 193 22.99 31.76 -16.72
N TYR A 194 22.92 30.94 -17.78
CA TYR A 194 23.76 29.75 -17.94
C TYR A 194 24.53 29.79 -19.26
N GLU A 195 25.85 29.99 -19.19
CA GLU A 195 26.74 29.93 -20.36
C GLU A 195 26.68 28.54 -21.02
N ASN A 196 26.71 28.50 -22.36
CA ASN A 196 26.60 27.27 -23.17
C ASN A 196 25.29 26.48 -23.00
N CYS A 197 24.23 27.07 -22.44
CA CYS A 197 22.92 26.45 -22.34
C CYS A 197 22.12 26.57 -23.65
N VAL A 198 21.86 25.43 -24.31
CA VAL A 198 20.98 25.34 -25.47
C VAL A 198 19.65 24.73 -25.04
N VAL A 199 18.61 25.58 -25.02
CA VAL A 199 17.22 25.14 -24.83
C VAL A 199 16.71 24.65 -26.18
N LEU A 200 16.37 23.36 -26.28
CA LEU A 200 15.84 22.76 -27.49
C LEU A 200 14.37 23.15 -27.69
N GLU A 201 13.59 23.07 -26.61
CA GLU A 201 12.15 23.32 -26.67
C GLU A 201 11.62 23.76 -25.30
N ALA A 202 10.69 24.71 -25.30
CA ALA A 202 9.94 25.08 -24.12
C ALA A 202 8.43 25.06 -24.43
N ARG A 203 7.68 24.21 -23.72
CA ARG A 203 6.23 24.03 -23.89
C ARG A 203 5.47 24.46 -22.65
N VAL A 204 4.60 25.45 -22.79
CA VAL A 204 3.70 25.87 -21.70
C VAL A 204 2.59 24.84 -21.50
N CYS A 205 2.27 24.55 -20.24
CA CYS A 205 1.24 23.60 -19.85
C CYS A 205 -0.13 24.28 -19.73
N TYR A 206 -1.15 23.64 -20.29
CA TYR A 206 -2.55 24.09 -20.24
C TYR A 206 -3.45 23.02 -19.63
N ASN A 207 -4.59 23.44 -19.08
CA ASN A 207 -5.58 22.49 -18.58
C ASN A 207 -6.30 21.78 -19.75
N VAL A 208 -5.90 20.54 -20.00
CA VAL A 208 -6.44 19.70 -21.08
C VAL A 208 -7.28 18.51 -20.59
N ALA A 209 -7.63 18.42 -19.30
CA ALA A 209 -8.28 17.24 -18.73
C ALA A 209 -9.59 16.85 -19.45
N LYS A 210 -10.46 17.84 -19.66
CA LYS A 210 -11.73 17.66 -20.39
C LYS A 210 -11.50 17.38 -21.87
N LEU A 211 -10.47 17.97 -22.48
CA LEU A 211 -10.12 17.71 -23.87
C LEU A 211 -9.63 16.26 -24.05
N MET A 212 -8.84 15.74 -23.11
CA MET A 212 -8.38 14.36 -23.09
C MET A 212 -9.53 13.37 -22.92
N SER A 213 -10.48 13.64 -22.02
CA SER A 213 -11.65 12.77 -21.83
C SER A 213 -12.52 12.72 -23.09
N LEU A 214 -12.79 13.89 -23.71
CA LEU A 214 -13.52 13.97 -24.98
C LEU A 214 -12.79 13.24 -26.11
N ASN A 215 -11.46 13.33 -26.20
CA ASN A 215 -10.68 12.63 -27.21
C ASN A 215 -10.69 11.10 -27.01
N ALA A 216 -10.65 10.64 -25.76
CA ALA A 216 -10.74 9.22 -25.44
C ALA A 216 -12.12 8.65 -25.84
N GLU A 217 -13.19 9.39 -25.53
CA GLU A 217 -14.55 9.03 -25.92
C GLU A 217 -14.75 9.06 -27.44
N ARG A 218 -14.22 10.08 -28.13
CA ARG A 218 -14.21 10.17 -29.59
C ARG A 218 -13.51 8.98 -30.24
N LYS A 219 -12.28 8.64 -29.80
CA LYS A 219 -11.54 7.48 -30.32
C LYS A 219 -12.28 6.16 -30.07
N LYS A 220 -12.96 6.02 -28.93
CA LYS A 220 -13.81 4.87 -28.63
C LYS A 220 -14.98 4.78 -29.61
N THR A 221 -15.64 5.91 -29.88
CA THR A 221 -16.75 6.04 -30.84
C THR A 221 -16.31 5.74 -32.27
N GLU A 222 -15.19 6.28 -32.74
CA GLU A 222 -14.62 6.01 -34.07
C GLU A 222 -14.36 4.52 -34.30
N ARG A 223 -13.80 3.84 -33.29
CA ARG A 223 -13.58 2.39 -33.35
C ARG A 223 -14.89 1.61 -33.41
N SER A 224 -15.89 2.02 -32.63
CA SER A 224 -17.21 1.39 -32.65
C SER A 224 -17.92 1.60 -33.99
N LYS A 225 -17.88 2.81 -34.55
CA LYS A 225 -18.40 3.12 -35.88
C LYS A 225 -17.75 2.23 -36.94
N LYS A 226 -16.41 2.20 -36.98
CA LYS A 226 -15.66 1.37 -37.93
C LYS A 226 -16.08 -0.09 -37.86
N PHE A 227 -16.25 -0.65 -36.66
CA PHE A 227 -16.72 -2.02 -36.49
C PHE A 227 -18.09 -2.28 -37.14
N PHE A 228 -19.06 -1.38 -36.93
CA PHE A 228 -20.40 -1.54 -37.52
C PHE A 228 -20.43 -1.26 -39.02
N THR A 229 -19.61 -0.33 -39.53
CA THR A 229 -19.44 -0.11 -40.97
C THR A 229 -18.82 -1.33 -41.64
N ASP A 230 -17.77 -1.92 -41.05
CA ASP A 230 -17.14 -3.14 -41.55
C ASP A 230 -18.12 -4.33 -41.52
N LEU A 231 -19.00 -4.39 -40.52
CA LEU A 231 -20.04 -5.42 -40.42
C LEU A 231 -21.10 -5.25 -41.51
N MET A 232 -21.59 -4.02 -41.70
CA MET A 232 -22.56 -3.67 -42.75
C MET A 232 -22.00 -3.98 -44.14
N ALA A 233 -20.72 -3.70 -44.40
CA ALA A 233 -20.07 -4.00 -45.67
C ALA A 233 -19.95 -5.51 -45.95
N LYS A 234 -19.89 -6.35 -44.90
CA LYS A 234 -19.79 -7.81 -45.04
C LYS A 234 -21.15 -8.47 -45.17
N GLU A 235 -22.08 -8.14 -44.28
CA GLU A 235 -23.36 -8.84 -44.14
C GLU A 235 -24.49 -8.15 -44.92
N HIS A 236 -24.28 -6.94 -45.42
CA HIS A 236 -25.27 -6.13 -46.14
C HIS A 236 -26.57 -5.85 -45.36
N ILE A 237 -26.58 -6.12 -44.05
CA ILE A 237 -27.72 -5.91 -43.15
C ILE A 237 -27.36 -4.79 -42.16
N PRO A 238 -28.21 -3.77 -41.98
CA PRO A 238 -27.99 -2.73 -40.99
C PRO A 238 -28.15 -3.29 -39.57
N ALA A 239 -27.11 -3.13 -38.75
CA ALA A 239 -27.15 -3.54 -37.35
C ALA A 239 -27.95 -2.52 -36.51
N MET A 240 -28.91 -3.00 -35.73
CA MET A 240 -29.69 -2.20 -34.78
C MET A 240 -29.04 -2.26 -33.38
N ILE A 241 -29.03 -1.12 -32.67
CA ILE A 241 -28.50 -1.04 -31.30
C ILE A 241 -29.46 -0.26 -30.40
N ASN A 242 -29.50 -0.63 -29.12
CA ASN A 242 -30.18 0.14 -28.09
C ASN A 242 -29.17 1.07 -27.37
N PRO A 243 -29.36 2.40 -27.39
CA PRO A 243 -28.41 3.36 -26.82
C PRO A 243 -28.41 3.44 -25.29
N LYS A 244 -29.34 2.76 -24.60
CA LYS A 244 -29.41 2.75 -23.12
C LYS A 244 -28.42 1.77 -22.49
N PRO A 245 -27.95 2.03 -21.25
CA PRO A 245 -27.13 1.07 -20.49
C PRO A 245 -27.88 -0.27 -20.36
N CYS A 246 -27.14 -1.38 -20.49
CA CYS A 246 -27.69 -2.74 -20.57
C CYS A 246 -28.59 -3.01 -21.80
N GLY A 247 -28.52 -2.21 -22.86
CA GLY A 247 -29.39 -2.32 -24.04
C GLY A 247 -29.43 -3.70 -24.70
N HIS A 248 -28.37 -4.50 -24.57
CA HIS A 248 -28.34 -5.88 -25.09
C HIS A 248 -29.17 -6.89 -24.28
N LEU A 249 -29.48 -6.63 -23.01
CA LEU A 249 -30.37 -7.49 -22.21
C LEU A 249 -31.85 -7.24 -22.53
N CYS A 250 -32.16 -6.18 -23.29
CA CYS A 250 -33.52 -5.90 -23.70
C CYS A 250 -33.87 -6.76 -24.91
N CYS A 251 -34.56 -7.89 -24.66
CA CYS A 251 -34.97 -8.85 -25.69
C CYS A 251 -36.36 -8.56 -26.28
N CYS A 252 -37.07 -7.54 -25.76
CA CYS A 252 -38.43 -7.20 -26.17
C CYS A 252 -38.53 -5.70 -26.47
N ALA A 253 -39.33 -5.33 -27.48
CA ALA A 253 -39.67 -3.96 -27.84
C ALA A 253 -40.63 -3.35 -26.80
N ILE A 254 -40.12 -3.07 -25.60
CA ILE A 254 -40.83 -2.37 -24.53
C ILE A 254 -40.57 -0.87 -24.69
N THR A 255 -41.57 -0.03 -24.37
CA THR A 255 -41.41 1.43 -24.27
C THR A 255 -40.21 1.76 -23.38
N GLY A 256 -39.14 2.29 -23.99
CA GLY A 256 -37.86 2.56 -23.33
C GLY A 256 -36.67 1.76 -23.86
N CYS A 257 -36.85 0.78 -24.74
CA CYS A 257 -35.81 0.05 -25.46
C CYS A 257 -35.90 0.29 -26.98
N GLU A 258 -35.94 1.55 -27.40
CA GLU A 258 -35.95 1.92 -28.81
C GLU A 258 -34.62 1.57 -29.46
N GLU A 259 -34.69 0.87 -30.58
CA GLU A 259 -33.53 0.49 -31.37
C GLU A 259 -33.24 1.56 -32.44
N GLU A 260 -31.99 1.99 -32.51
CA GLU A 260 -31.50 2.89 -33.55
C GLU A 260 -30.48 2.17 -34.43
N GLU A 261 -30.39 2.57 -35.70
CA GLU A 261 -29.37 2.06 -36.61
C GLU A 261 -27.96 2.43 -36.11
N ALA A 262 -27.08 1.43 -35.95
CA ALA A 262 -25.79 1.59 -35.30
C ALA A 262 -24.86 2.60 -36.00
N VAL A 263 -24.78 2.54 -37.34
CA VAL A 263 -23.89 3.42 -38.11
C VAL A 263 -24.39 4.87 -38.04
N SER A 264 -25.70 5.09 -38.16
CA SER A 264 -26.32 6.42 -38.00
C SER A 264 -26.08 6.99 -36.60
N TYR A 265 -26.32 6.20 -35.55
CA TYR A 265 -26.08 6.59 -34.16
C TYR A 265 -24.62 7.00 -33.91
N TYR A 266 -23.66 6.13 -34.24
CA TYR A 266 -22.24 6.43 -33.99
C TYR A 266 -21.73 7.58 -34.88
N THR A 267 -22.30 7.80 -36.06
CA THR A 267 -21.97 8.96 -36.91
C THR A 267 -22.44 10.26 -36.27
N LYS A 268 -23.69 10.31 -35.75
CA LYS A 268 -24.20 11.47 -35.01
C LYS A 268 -23.38 11.74 -33.75
N LEU A 269 -23.04 10.69 -32.99
CA LEU A 269 -22.25 10.78 -31.78
C LEU A 269 -20.82 11.28 -32.05
N GLU A 270 -20.16 10.76 -33.09
CA GLU A 270 -18.84 11.21 -33.53
C GLU A 270 -18.86 12.70 -33.90
N ALA A 271 -19.86 13.13 -34.67
CA ALA A 271 -20.01 14.53 -35.06
C ALA A 271 -20.18 15.45 -33.84
N LYS A 272 -21.05 15.04 -32.88
CA LYS A 272 -21.24 15.77 -31.61
C LYS A 272 -19.94 15.88 -30.81
N LEU A 273 -19.23 14.76 -30.62
CA LEU A 273 -17.96 14.73 -29.87
C LEU A 273 -16.85 15.54 -30.57
N LYS A 274 -16.82 15.54 -31.91
CA LYS A 274 -15.85 16.33 -32.69
C LYS A 274 -16.09 17.84 -32.52
N GLU A 275 -17.36 18.24 -32.48
CA GLU A 275 -17.73 19.64 -32.25
C GLU A 275 -17.44 20.09 -30.80
N GLU A 276 -17.79 19.26 -29.81
CA GLU A 276 -17.44 19.53 -28.41
C GLU A 276 -15.92 19.59 -28.19
N TYR A 277 -15.17 18.69 -28.83
CA TYR A 277 -13.71 18.70 -28.81
C TYR A 277 -13.15 19.99 -29.43
N ARG A 278 -13.68 20.45 -30.57
CA ARG A 278 -13.26 21.71 -31.21
C ARG A 278 -13.52 22.91 -30.30
N LYS A 279 -14.74 23.01 -29.74
CA LYS A 279 -15.11 24.08 -28.79
C LYS A 279 -14.22 24.10 -27.55
N GLU A 280 -13.88 22.94 -26.99
CA GLU A 280 -12.99 22.89 -25.83
C GLU A 280 -11.54 23.19 -26.23
N LYS A 281 -11.07 22.74 -27.40
CA LYS A 281 -9.73 23.01 -27.93
C LYS A 281 -9.45 24.51 -28.05
N GLU A 282 -10.43 25.28 -28.53
CA GLU A 282 -10.34 26.75 -28.62
C GLU A 282 -10.19 27.42 -27.24
N LYS A 283 -10.76 26.81 -26.19
CA LYS A 283 -10.70 27.29 -24.81
C LYS A 283 -9.44 26.86 -24.04
N VAL A 284 -8.60 25.99 -24.59
CA VAL A 284 -7.40 25.50 -23.87
C VAL A 284 -6.40 26.62 -23.62
N ASN A 285 -6.18 27.48 -24.62
CA ASN A 285 -5.18 28.55 -24.54
C ASN A 285 -5.51 29.61 -23.47
N THR A 286 -6.77 29.68 -23.02
CA THR A 286 -7.20 30.62 -21.96
C THR A 286 -7.02 30.08 -20.54
N LYS A 287 -6.58 28.82 -20.39
CA LYS A 287 -6.43 28.13 -19.10
C LYS A 287 -4.98 27.65 -18.88
N PRO A 288 -3.98 28.55 -18.76
CA PRO A 288 -2.61 28.17 -18.46
C PRO A 288 -2.50 27.61 -17.03
N LEU A 289 -1.63 26.62 -16.83
CA LEU A 289 -1.41 25.99 -15.52
C LEU A 289 -0.30 26.66 -14.71
N GLY A 290 0.40 27.66 -15.26
CA GLY A 290 1.59 28.26 -14.62
C GLY A 290 2.75 27.27 -14.48
N MET A 291 2.91 26.40 -15.47
CA MET A 291 3.99 25.41 -15.57
C MET A 291 4.42 25.30 -17.02
N ALA A 292 5.67 24.91 -17.25
CA ALA A 292 6.18 24.64 -18.59
C ALA A 292 7.28 23.58 -18.56
N PHE A 293 7.30 22.75 -19.58
CA PHE A 293 8.36 21.78 -19.82
C PHE A 293 9.47 22.42 -20.64
N VAL A 294 10.70 22.37 -20.14
CA VAL A 294 11.89 22.88 -20.81
C VAL A 294 12.82 21.70 -21.07
N THR A 295 13.17 21.50 -22.34
CA THR A 295 14.08 20.43 -22.78
C THR A 295 15.43 21.05 -23.11
N PHE A 296 16.48 20.50 -22.50
CA PHE A 296 17.85 20.96 -22.70
C PHE A 296 18.61 19.96 -23.57
N GLN A 297 19.64 20.44 -24.27
CA GLN A 297 20.46 19.59 -25.14
C GLN A 297 21.28 18.55 -24.35
N ASN A 298 21.79 18.92 -23.18
CA ASN A 298 22.71 18.10 -22.40
C ASN A 298 22.14 17.82 -21.00
N GLU A 299 22.14 16.55 -20.60
CA GLU A 299 21.76 16.09 -19.25
C GLU A 299 22.54 16.80 -18.14
N ALA A 300 23.85 17.02 -18.36
CA ALA A 300 24.70 17.72 -17.40
C ALA A 300 24.22 19.17 -17.14
N MET A 301 23.71 19.85 -18.18
CA MET A 301 23.19 21.21 -18.03
C MET A 301 21.89 21.21 -17.23
N THR A 302 21.00 20.26 -17.51
CA THR A 302 19.76 20.04 -16.75
C THR A 302 20.06 19.84 -15.26
N ALA A 303 21.05 19.01 -14.93
CA ALA A 303 21.46 18.76 -13.55
C ALA A 303 22.07 20.00 -12.88
N ILE A 304 22.82 20.83 -13.62
CA ILE A 304 23.38 22.10 -13.11
C ILE A 304 22.25 23.08 -12.77
N ILE A 305 21.29 23.28 -13.67
CA ILE A 305 20.16 24.19 -13.48
C ILE A 305 19.30 23.72 -12.30
N LEU A 306 18.96 22.42 -12.28
CA LEU A 306 18.19 21.85 -11.17
C LEU A 306 18.91 22.07 -9.84
N LYS A 307 20.22 21.86 -9.78
CA LYS A 307 21.01 22.04 -8.55
C LYS A 307 21.08 23.50 -8.13
N ASP A 308 21.17 24.43 -9.07
CA ASP A 308 21.23 25.87 -8.81
C ASP A 308 19.94 26.39 -8.18
N PHE A 309 18.78 26.08 -8.77
CA PHE A 309 17.47 26.43 -8.22
C PHE A 309 17.20 25.81 -6.85
N ASN A 310 17.83 24.68 -6.57
CA ASN A 310 17.67 23.96 -5.32
C ASN A 310 18.74 24.28 -4.27
N ALA A 311 19.78 25.02 -4.65
CA ALA A 311 20.85 25.42 -3.74
C ALA A 311 20.29 26.45 -2.74
N CYS A 312 20.37 26.12 -1.45
CA CYS A 312 20.04 27.04 -0.39
C CYS A 312 21.34 27.69 0.10
N GLN A 313 21.47 29.01 -0.04
CA GLN A 313 22.55 29.75 0.56
C GLN A 313 22.12 30.18 1.96
N CYS A 314 22.82 29.70 2.98
CA CYS A 314 22.61 30.12 4.35
C CYS A 314 23.72 31.11 4.73
N GLN A 315 23.36 32.39 4.90
CA GLN A 315 24.21 33.39 5.53
C GLN A 315 23.66 33.64 6.95
N GLY A 316 24.33 33.08 7.97
CA GLY A 316 23.85 33.12 9.35
C GLY A 316 22.60 32.27 9.58
N CYS A 317 21.60 32.79 10.30
CA CYS A 317 20.31 32.11 10.55
C CYS A 317 19.31 32.24 9.38
N ASN A 318 19.64 32.97 8.31
CA ASN A 318 18.77 33.17 7.16
C ASN A 318 19.20 32.28 6.00
N CYS A 319 18.36 31.30 5.66
CA CYS A 319 18.55 30.41 4.53
C CYS A 319 17.62 30.87 3.39
N ARG A 320 18.20 31.33 2.28
CA ARG A 320 17.45 31.76 1.08
C ARG A 320 17.95 31.02 -0.16
N GLN A 321 17.02 30.69 -1.06
CA GLN A 321 17.33 30.20 -2.40
C GLN A 321 17.59 31.40 -3.31
N GLU A 322 18.83 31.55 -3.75
CA GLU A 322 19.23 32.58 -4.70
C GLU A 322 19.85 31.90 -5.93
N PRO A 323 19.03 31.54 -6.94
CA PRO A 323 19.52 31.01 -8.21
C PRO A 323 20.30 32.07 -8.98
N ARG A 324 21.07 31.66 -9.99
CA ARG A 324 21.81 32.60 -10.85
C ARG A 324 20.88 33.66 -11.45
N SER A 325 21.23 34.92 -11.22
CA SER A 325 20.46 36.05 -11.72
C SER A 325 20.77 36.37 -13.18
N SER A 326 19.78 36.96 -13.84
CA SER A 326 19.89 37.56 -15.18
C SER A 326 19.24 38.93 -15.14
N GLN A 327 19.38 39.73 -16.20
CA GLN A 327 18.71 41.02 -16.33
C GLN A 327 17.17 40.96 -16.19
N PHE A 328 16.56 39.80 -16.47
CA PHE A 328 15.12 39.59 -16.34
C PHE A 328 14.70 38.97 -15.00
N SER A 329 15.65 38.69 -14.10
CA SER A 329 15.40 37.91 -12.87
C SER A 329 14.39 38.59 -11.94
N ASP A 330 14.52 39.89 -11.76
CA ASP A 330 13.64 40.67 -10.88
C ASP A 330 12.23 40.81 -11.49
N SER A 331 12.14 41.00 -12.80
CA SER A 331 10.85 41.09 -13.53
C SER A 331 10.07 39.78 -13.55
N LEU A 332 10.77 38.65 -13.44
CA LEU A 332 10.22 37.30 -13.56
C LEU A 332 10.02 36.60 -12.21
N HIS A 333 10.45 37.24 -11.12
CA HIS A 333 10.46 36.66 -9.77
C HIS A 333 11.05 35.23 -9.75
N VAL A 334 12.23 35.08 -10.35
CA VAL A 334 12.89 33.76 -10.54
C VAL A 334 13.12 33.02 -9.22
N SER A 335 13.30 33.74 -8.12
CA SER A 335 13.44 33.18 -6.76
C SER A 335 12.22 32.37 -6.30
N ASN A 336 11.04 32.58 -6.89
CA ASN A 336 9.81 31.85 -6.55
C ASN A 336 9.58 30.62 -7.44
N TRP A 337 10.46 30.34 -8.39
CA TRP A 337 10.28 29.23 -9.32
C TRP A 337 10.68 27.91 -8.69
N SER A 338 9.84 26.88 -8.85
CA SER A 338 10.19 25.51 -8.52
C SER A 338 10.62 24.76 -9.77
N VAL A 339 11.83 24.21 -9.75
CA VAL A 339 12.37 23.41 -10.86
C VAL A 339 12.52 21.96 -10.41
N ILE A 340 11.90 21.04 -11.16
CA ILE A 340 11.94 19.59 -10.92
C ILE A 340 12.11 18.83 -12.23
N TYR A 341 12.66 17.61 -12.17
CA TYR A 341 12.61 16.70 -13.31
C TYR A 341 11.17 16.40 -13.72
N ALA A 342 10.94 16.38 -15.04
CA ALA A 342 9.66 16.05 -15.61
C ALA A 342 9.30 14.60 -15.27
N PRO A 343 8.10 14.35 -14.74
CA PRO A 343 7.63 13.00 -14.51
C PRO A 343 7.14 12.40 -15.85
N ASP A 344 6.91 11.09 -15.88
CA ASP A 344 6.45 10.37 -17.07
C ASP A 344 5.22 11.05 -17.74
N PRO A 345 5.10 11.07 -19.09
CA PRO A 345 4.01 11.76 -19.81
C PRO A 345 2.58 11.30 -19.46
N GLN A 346 2.39 10.17 -18.76
CA GLN A 346 1.07 9.67 -18.37
C GLN A 346 0.47 10.34 -17.12
N ASN A 347 1.11 11.38 -16.56
CA ASN A 347 0.69 12.02 -15.31
C ASN A 347 -0.40 13.10 -15.47
N ASN A 348 -1.21 13.32 -14.42
CA ASN A 348 -2.34 14.25 -14.45
C ASN A 348 -1.97 15.62 -13.87
N LEU A 349 -1.51 16.52 -14.74
CA LEU A 349 -1.02 17.86 -14.37
C LEU A 349 -2.12 18.91 -14.13
N SER A 350 -3.40 18.54 -14.28
CA SER A 350 -4.50 19.51 -14.44
C SER A 350 -5.15 20.00 -13.13
N LEU A 351 -4.89 19.34 -12.00
CA LEU A 351 -5.55 19.61 -10.71
C LEU A 351 -4.54 20.14 -9.68
N GLY A 352 -4.16 21.41 -9.81
CA GLY A 352 -3.17 22.04 -8.92
C GLY A 352 -3.71 23.07 -7.92
N GLY A 353 -2.89 23.38 -6.91
CA GLY A 353 -3.08 24.53 -6.02
C GLY A 353 -3.93 24.28 -4.78
N VAL A 354 -4.49 25.35 -4.22
CA VAL A 354 -5.24 25.36 -2.94
C VAL A 354 -6.47 24.45 -2.99
N SER A 355 -7.14 24.35 -4.14
CA SER A 355 -8.31 23.47 -4.33
C SER A 355 -7.96 22.00 -4.12
N TRP A 356 -6.77 21.57 -4.56
CA TRP A 356 -6.29 20.21 -4.32
C TRP A 356 -6.02 19.97 -2.83
N TRP A 357 -5.40 20.92 -2.12
CA TRP A 357 -5.14 20.82 -0.68
C TRP A 357 -6.43 20.75 0.13
N ILE A 358 -7.44 21.58 -0.18
CA ILE A 358 -8.75 21.52 0.47
C ILE A 358 -9.42 20.16 0.23
N ARG A 359 -9.40 19.66 -1.01
CA ARG A 359 -9.92 18.34 -1.35
C ARG A 359 -9.20 17.23 -0.59
N CYS A 360 -7.87 17.28 -0.54
CA CYS A 360 -7.04 16.34 0.21
C CYS A 360 -7.39 16.37 1.70
N PHE A 361 -7.49 17.57 2.30
CA PHE A 361 -7.86 17.72 3.70
C PHE A 361 -9.25 17.15 4.01
N ILE A 362 -10.27 17.52 3.22
CA ILE A 362 -11.65 17.02 3.40
C ILE A 362 -11.70 15.50 3.31
N ILE A 363 -11.07 14.91 2.27
CA ILE A 363 -11.07 13.46 2.09
C ILE A 363 -10.37 12.77 3.26
N ASN A 364 -9.23 13.28 3.72
CA ASN A 364 -8.50 12.69 4.85
C ASN A 364 -9.25 12.88 6.18
N CYS A 365 -9.96 13.99 6.39
CA CYS A 365 -10.83 14.17 7.54
C CYS A 365 -12.01 13.19 7.54
N ILE A 366 -12.70 13.05 6.39
CA ILE A 366 -13.78 12.07 6.24
C ILE A 366 -13.25 10.66 6.44
N LEU A 367 -12.11 10.33 5.85
CA LEU A 367 -11.46 9.03 6.02
C LEU A 367 -11.14 8.80 7.49
N PHE A 368 -10.52 9.75 8.19
CA PHE A 368 -10.22 9.63 9.60
C PHE A 368 -11.48 9.37 10.43
N ILE A 369 -12.54 10.15 10.22
CA ILE A 369 -13.84 9.99 10.91
C ILE A 369 -14.45 8.62 10.60
N LEU A 370 -14.57 8.28 9.32
CA LEU A 370 -15.17 7.02 8.88
C LEU A 370 -14.42 5.83 9.47
N LEU A 371 -13.09 5.83 9.36
CA LEU A 371 -12.26 4.80 9.94
C LEU A 371 -12.48 4.77 11.45
N PHE A 372 -12.33 5.89 12.15
CA PHE A 372 -12.49 5.95 13.60
C PHE A 372 -13.80 5.29 14.10
N PHE A 373 -14.94 5.58 13.47
CA PHE A 373 -16.25 5.04 13.87
C PHE A 373 -16.50 3.61 13.39
N LEU A 374 -15.99 3.23 12.21
CA LEU A 374 -16.25 1.93 11.59
C LEU A 374 -15.31 0.83 12.10
N THR A 375 -14.16 1.21 12.65
CA THR A 375 -13.07 0.29 12.97
C THR A 375 -13.26 -0.52 14.23
N THR A 376 -14.27 -0.21 15.03
CA THR A 376 -14.66 -1.06 16.16
C THR A 376 -16.03 -1.64 15.89
N PRO A 377 -16.14 -2.84 15.29
CA PRO A 377 -17.43 -3.50 15.10
C PRO A 377 -18.19 -3.70 16.41
N ALA A 378 -17.50 -3.77 17.55
CA ALA A 378 -18.11 -3.73 18.89
C ALA A 378 -18.80 -2.39 19.23
N ILE A 379 -18.32 -1.24 18.72
CA ILE A 379 -19.03 0.06 18.82
C ILE A 379 -20.28 0.04 17.96
N ILE A 380 -20.20 -0.47 16.73
CA ILE A 380 -21.38 -0.57 15.87
C ILE A 380 -22.42 -1.47 16.53
N ILE A 381 -22.03 -2.65 17.01
CA ILE A 381 -22.93 -3.60 17.68
C ILE A 381 -23.53 -2.98 18.94
N SER A 382 -22.73 -2.39 19.83
CA SER A 382 -23.23 -1.77 21.08
C SER A 382 -24.07 -0.51 20.84
N THR A 383 -23.78 0.25 19.78
CA THR A 383 -24.55 1.43 19.38
C THR A 383 -25.86 1.01 18.72
N MET A 384 -25.84 -0.03 17.88
CA MET A 384 -27.03 -0.63 17.26
C MET A 384 -27.98 -1.23 18.30
N ASP A 385 -27.42 -1.84 19.35
CA ASP A 385 -28.15 -2.33 20.52
C ASP A 385 -28.75 -1.16 21.34
N LYS A 386 -27.95 -0.10 21.59
CA LYS A 386 -28.39 1.12 22.29
C LYS A 386 -29.50 1.90 21.54
N PHE A 387 -29.51 1.85 20.21
CA PHE A 387 -30.55 2.47 19.37
C PHE A 387 -31.74 1.55 19.07
N ASN A 388 -31.85 0.38 19.74
CA ASN A 388 -32.94 -0.59 19.54
C ASN A 388 -33.14 -1.05 18.07
N VAL A 389 -32.11 -0.93 17.23
CA VAL A 389 -32.15 -1.36 15.81
C VAL A 389 -32.17 -2.89 15.69
N THR A 390 -31.82 -3.59 16.77
CA THR A 390 -31.87 -5.05 16.94
C THR A 390 -33.26 -5.62 17.25
N LYS A 391 -34.26 -4.80 17.61
CA LYS A 391 -35.62 -5.29 17.94
C LYS A 391 -36.28 -6.15 16.85
N PRO A 392 -36.19 -5.82 15.54
CA PRO A 392 -36.72 -6.69 14.49
C PRO A 392 -36.01 -8.05 14.40
N VAL A 393 -34.74 -8.12 14.82
CA VAL A 393 -33.92 -9.33 14.81
C VAL A 393 -34.23 -10.23 16.02
N GLU A 394 -34.56 -9.64 17.17
CA GLU A 394 -35.06 -10.39 18.35
C GLU A 394 -36.40 -11.09 18.06
N TYR A 395 -37.30 -10.45 17.30
CA TYR A 395 -38.56 -11.08 16.84
C TYR A 395 -38.34 -12.27 15.89
N LEU A 396 -37.20 -12.32 15.20
CA LEU A 396 -36.87 -13.43 14.29
C LEU A 396 -36.36 -14.68 15.03
N ASN A 397 -36.08 -14.59 16.35
CA ASN A 397 -35.80 -15.67 17.30
C ASN A 397 -35.05 -16.91 16.77
N ASN A 398 -34.14 -16.70 15.80
CA ASN A 398 -33.39 -17.76 15.17
C ASN A 398 -31.93 -17.63 15.65
N PRO A 399 -31.41 -18.59 16.42
CA PRO A 399 -30.07 -18.52 17.02
C PRO A 399 -28.97 -18.34 15.97
N ILE A 400 -29.24 -18.73 14.72
CA ILE A 400 -28.35 -18.53 13.59
C ILE A 400 -28.22 -17.05 13.25
N ILE A 401 -29.30 -16.27 13.21
CA ILE A 401 -29.24 -14.85 12.80
C ILE A 401 -28.60 -14.01 13.92
N THR A 402 -28.95 -14.26 15.18
CA THR A 402 -28.43 -13.49 16.32
C THR A 402 -26.94 -13.73 16.59
N GLN A 403 -26.41 -14.93 16.31
CA GLN A 403 -24.99 -15.25 16.46
C GLN A 403 -24.15 -14.99 15.20
N PHE A 404 -24.73 -15.18 14.01
CA PHE A 404 -24.00 -15.04 12.75
C PHE A 404 -23.94 -13.59 12.26
N PHE A 405 -24.97 -12.77 12.50
CA PHE A 405 -25.02 -11.39 12.00
C PHE A 405 -23.88 -10.50 12.52
N PRO A 406 -23.54 -10.49 13.82
CA PRO A 406 -22.41 -9.71 14.32
C PRO A 406 -21.06 -10.15 13.72
N THR A 407 -20.90 -11.45 13.49
CA THR A 407 -19.69 -12.05 12.92
C THR A 407 -19.55 -11.72 11.43
N LEU A 408 -20.63 -11.84 10.67
CA LEU A 408 -20.67 -11.46 9.25
C LEU A 408 -20.43 -9.96 9.08
N LEU A 409 -21.01 -9.13 9.95
CA LEU A 409 -20.83 -7.68 9.93
C LEU A 409 -19.37 -7.28 10.23
N LEU A 410 -18.76 -7.90 11.24
CA LEU A 410 -17.33 -7.75 11.57
C LEU A 410 -16.44 -8.14 10.38
N TRP A 411 -16.71 -9.29 9.74
CA TRP A 411 -15.96 -9.76 8.58
C TRP A 411 -16.13 -8.82 7.36
N ALA A 412 -17.36 -8.38 7.08
CA ALA A 412 -17.66 -7.46 5.98
C ALA A 412 -16.96 -6.11 6.16
N PHE A 413 -16.96 -5.54 7.36
CA PHE A 413 -16.25 -4.28 7.63
C PHE A 413 -14.73 -4.45 7.57
N SER A 414 -14.18 -5.54 8.10
CA SER A 414 -12.75 -5.84 8.00
C SER A 414 -12.26 -5.95 6.54
N ALA A 415 -13.08 -6.55 5.66
CA ALA A 415 -12.79 -6.62 4.22
C ALA A 415 -12.97 -5.28 3.48
N LEU A 416 -13.91 -4.44 3.92
CA LEU A 416 -14.24 -3.17 3.26
C LEU A 416 -13.23 -2.05 3.59
N LEU A 417 -12.70 -2.00 4.81
CA LEU A 417 -11.84 -0.91 5.30
C LEU A 417 -10.60 -0.65 4.42
N PRO A 418 -9.81 -1.66 4.00
CA PRO A 418 -8.65 -1.42 3.14
C PRO A 418 -9.04 -0.90 1.75
N THR A 419 -10.21 -1.31 1.25
CA THR A 419 -10.77 -0.85 -0.02
C THR A 419 -11.16 0.63 0.06
N ILE A 420 -11.73 1.07 1.19
CA ILE A 420 -12.04 2.48 1.45
C ILE A 420 -10.78 3.34 1.43
N VAL A 421 -9.70 2.91 2.11
CA VAL A 421 -8.42 3.63 2.14
C VAL A 421 -7.82 3.73 0.74
N TYR A 422 -7.90 2.65 -0.05
CA TYR A 422 -7.47 2.68 -1.46
C TYR A 422 -8.23 3.73 -2.27
N TYR A 423 -9.57 3.71 -2.20
CA TYR A 423 -10.39 4.67 -2.93
C TYR A 423 -10.20 6.10 -2.45
N SER A 424 -9.92 6.35 -1.16
CA SER A 424 -9.62 7.70 -0.70
C SER A 424 -8.38 8.30 -1.39
N ALA A 425 -7.33 7.50 -1.59
CA ALA A 425 -6.13 7.96 -2.28
C ALA A 425 -6.39 8.21 -3.78
N PHE A 426 -7.25 7.39 -4.40
CA PHE A 426 -7.72 7.64 -5.77
C PHE A 426 -8.52 8.95 -5.87
N PHE A 427 -9.42 9.20 -4.91
CA PHE A 427 -10.21 10.42 -4.86
C PHE A 427 -9.39 11.68 -4.53
N GLU A 428 -8.17 11.57 -4.01
CA GLU A 428 -7.28 12.72 -3.82
C GLU A 428 -6.75 13.28 -5.15
N ALA A 429 -6.78 12.50 -6.23
CA ALA A 429 -6.36 12.90 -7.57
C ALA A 429 -4.96 13.57 -7.57
N HIS A 430 -3.95 12.80 -7.15
CA HIS A 430 -2.55 13.22 -7.13
C HIS A 430 -2.04 13.61 -8.53
N TRP A 431 -1.07 14.53 -8.58
CA TRP A 431 -0.49 15.02 -9.84
C TRP A 431 0.28 13.93 -10.59
N THR A 432 0.98 13.08 -9.84
CA THR A 432 1.79 11.99 -10.39
C THR A 432 1.27 10.64 -9.92
N ARG A 433 1.30 9.66 -10.83
CA ARG A 433 0.97 8.26 -10.56
C ARG A 433 1.86 7.66 -9.48
N SER A 434 3.14 8.06 -9.45
CA SER A 434 4.09 7.69 -8.41
C SER A 434 3.72 8.29 -7.05
N GLY A 435 3.32 9.56 -7.01
CA GLY A 435 2.83 10.24 -5.80
C GLY A 435 1.56 9.60 -5.25
N GLU A 436 0.63 9.22 -6.13
CA GLU A 436 -0.59 8.46 -5.77
C GLU A 436 -0.24 7.14 -5.09
N ASN A 437 0.61 6.32 -5.72
CA ASN A 437 1.03 5.02 -5.18
C ASN A 437 1.79 5.15 -3.85
N ARG A 438 2.67 6.14 -3.73
CA ARG A 438 3.42 6.38 -2.49
C ARG A 438 2.50 6.80 -1.34
N THR A 439 1.57 7.71 -1.59
CA THR A 439 0.59 8.15 -0.58
C THR A 439 -0.33 7.00 -0.18
N THR A 440 -0.78 6.21 -1.15
CA THR A 440 -1.56 4.98 -0.91
C THR A 440 -0.78 4.01 -0.02
N MET A 441 0.51 3.77 -0.31
CA MET A 441 1.37 2.89 0.48
C MET A 441 1.47 3.34 1.94
N HIS A 442 1.76 4.62 2.19
CA HIS A 442 1.91 5.15 3.54
C HIS A 442 0.58 5.14 4.31
N LYS A 443 -0.52 5.58 3.69
CA LYS A 443 -1.85 5.60 4.34
C LYS A 443 -2.34 4.19 4.66
N CYS A 444 -2.27 3.29 3.67
CA CYS A 444 -2.70 1.91 3.83
C CYS A 444 -1.84 1.18 4.88
N TYR A 445 -0.51 1.34 4.86
CA TYR A 445 0.36 0.73 5.88
C TYR A 445 0.07 1.24 7.29
N THR A 446 0.05 2.55 7.52
CA THR A 446 -0.22 3.14 8.84
C THR A 446 -1.58 2.70 9.37
N PHE A 447 -2.59 2.71 8.51
CA PHE A 447 -3.93 2.28 8.87
C PHE A 447 -4.01 0.77 9.19
N LEU A 448 -3.44 -0.08 8.34
CA LEU A 448 -3.43 -1.52 8.56
C LEU A 448 -2.68 -1.88 9.85
N ILE A 449 -1.55 -1.23 10.16
CA ILE A 449 -0.84 -1.42 11.43
C ILE A 449 -1.71 -1.00 12.61
N PHE A 450 -2.37 0.16 12.54
CA PHE A 450 -3.24 0.61 13.61
C PHE A 450 -4.41 -0.36 13.86
N MET A 451 -5.02 -0.86 12.77
CA MET A 451 -6.16 -1.78 12.82
C MET A 451 -5.84 -3.20 13.21
N VAL A 452 -4.84 -3.79 12.55
CA VAL A 452 -4.52 -5.20 12.68
C VAL A 452 -3.68 -5.40 13.93
N LEU A 453 -2.69 -4.55 14.15
CA LEU A 453 -1.72 -4.73 15.23
C LEU A 453 -2.11 -3.94 16.48
N LEU A 454 -2.23 -2.61 16.41
CA LEU A 454 -2.29 -1.79 17.64
C LEU A 454 -3.62 -1.92 18.40
N LEU A 455 -4.77 -1.75 17.74
CA LEU A 455 -6.07 -1.80 18.43
C LEU A 455 -6.40 -3.16 19.06
N PRO A 456 -6.25 -4.30 18.35
CA PRO A 456 -6.56 -5.61 18.92
C PRO A 456 -5.59 -5.97 20.04
N SER A 457 -4.33 -5.55 19.92
CA SER A 457 -3.34 -5.80 20.95
C SER A 457 -3.62 -4.98 22.20
N LEU A 458 -3.98 -3.71 22.11
CA LEU A 458 -4.30 -2.89 23.28
C LEU A 458 -5.65 -3.23 23.93
N GLY A 459 -6.44 -4.14 23.36
CA GLY A 459 -7.78 -4.47 23.84
C GLY A 459 -8.75 -3.27 23.84
N LEU A 460 -8.41 -2.23 23.08
CA LEU A 460 -9.16 -0.97 23.03
C LEU A 460 -10.30 -1.10 22.03
N SER A 461 -11.50 -1.34 22.55
CA SER A 461 -12.74 -1.29 21.78
C SER A 461 -13.60 -0.10 22.21
N SER A 462 -13.14 1.15 21.98
CA SER A 462 -13.95 2.39 21.90
C SER A 462 -13.13 3.70 21.92
N LEU A 463 -13.76 4.80 21.46
CA LEU A 463 -13.35 6.20 21.61
C LEU A 463 -13.44 6.69 23.07
N ASP A 464 -14.48 6.25 23.78
CA ASP A 464 -14.79 6.61 25.17
C ASP A 464 -13.67 6.17 26.13
N VAL A 465 -13.13 4.97 25.92
CA VAL A 465 -12.01 4.45 26.73
C VAL A 465 -10.69 5.15 26.38
N PHE A 466 -10.45 5.55 25.12
CA PHE A 466 -9.24 6.31 24.75
C PHE A 466 -9.25 7.73 25.35
N PHE A 467 -10.38 8.44 25.32
CA PHE A 467 -10.47 9.77 25.96
C PHE A 467 -10.49 9.68 27.49
N ARG A 468 -11.12 8.65 28.07
CA ARG A 468 -10.99 8.37 29.52
C ARG A 468 -9.56 7.99 29.89
N TRP A 469 -8.85 7.24 29.07
CA TRP A 469 -7.41 6.96 29.26
C TRP A 469 -6.55 8.23 29.19
N LEU A 470 -6.83 9.13 28.24
CA LEU A 470 -6.05 10.36 28.05
C LEU A 470 -6.32 11.41 29.14
N PHE A 471 -7.53 11.43 29.73
CA PHE A 471 -7.98 12.51 30.61
C PHE A 471 -8.39 12.09 32.04
N ASP A 472 -8.59 10.80 32.34
CA ASP A 472 -9.00 10.33 33.67
C ASP A 472 -7.83 9.67 34.45
N LYS A 473 -7.45 10.28 35.58
CA LYS A 473 -6.39 9.76 36.45
C LYS A 473 -6.76 8.46 37.18
N LYS A 474 -8.06 8.18 37.39
CA LYS A 474 -8.52 6.92 38.03
C LYS A 474 -8.36 5.72 37.10
N PHE A 475 -8.33 5.95 35.78
CA PHE A 475 -8.17 4.91 34.78
C PHE A 475 -6.81 4.21 34.88
N LEU A 476 -5.72 4.91 35.25
CA LEU A 476 -4.37 4.30 35.35
C LEU A 476 -4.29 3.15 36.37
N ALA A 477 -5.10 3.18 37.43
CA ALA A 477 -5.12 2.13 38.46
C ALA A 477 -5.92 0.88 38.04
N GLU A 478 -6.96 1.05 37.21
CA GLU A 478 -7.77 -0.04 36.65
C GLU A 478 -7.16 -0.56 35.32
N ALA A 479 -6.32 0.25 34.67
CA ALA A 479 -5.68 -0.07 33.41
C ALA A 479 -4.54 -1.08 33.56
N THR A 480 -3.87 -1.17 34.71
CA THR A 480 -2.83 -2.20 34.95
C THR A 480 -3.40 -3.61 34.77
N VAL A 481 -4.56 -3.90 35.38
CA VAL A 481 -5.27 -5.18 35.24
C VAL A 481 -5.72 -5.40 33.79
N ARG A 482 -6.17 -4.35 33.08
CA ARG A 482 -6.60 -4.46 31.67
C ARG A 482 -5.44 -4.66 30.70
N PHE A 483 -4.26 -4.08 30.98
CA PHE A 483 -3.04 -4.27 30.22
C PHE A 483 -2.36 -5.61 30.50
N GLU A 484 -2.62 -6.25 31.64
CA GLU A 484 -2.26 -7.67 31.84
C GLU A 484 -3.08 -8.58 30.90
N CYS A 485 -4.36 -8.28 30.66
CA CYS A 485 -5.19 -9.01 29.70
C CYS A 485 -4.71 -8.89 28.23
N VAL A 486 -3.95 -7.84 27.89
CA VAL A 486 -3.38 -7.58 26.56
C VAL A 486 -2.28 -8.58 26.17
N PHE A 487 -1.67 -9.24 27.14
CA PHE A 487 -0.61 -10.22 26.88
C PHE A 487 -1.03 -11.65 27.15
N LEU A 488 -2.34 -11.90 27.27
CA LEU A 488 -2.87 -13.26 27.32
C LEU A 488 -2.33 -14.07 26.13
N PRO A 489 -1.81 -15.28 26.34
CA PRO A 489 -1.20 -16.05 25.26
C PRO A 489 -2.14 -16.33 24.07
N ASP A 490 -3.45 -16.32 24.31
CA ASP A 490 -4.49 -16.45 23.28
C ASP A 490 -4.47 -15.29 22.26
N ASN A 491 -3.88 -14.14 22.60
CA ASN A 491 -3.62 -13.05 21.64
C ASN A 491 -2.62 -13.48 20.57
N GLY A 492 -1.59 -14.23 20.95
CA GLY A 492 -0.64 -14.79 20.00
C GLY A 492 -1.32 -15.74 19.00
N ALA A 493 -2.26 -16.57 19.49
CA ALA A 493 -3.00 -17.50 18.63
C ALA A 493 -3.87 -16.76 17.60
N PHE A 494 -4.52 -15.65 17.99
CA PHE A 494 -5.26 -14.80 17.06
C PHE A 494 -4.38 -14.29 15.89
N PHE A 495 -3.18 -13.78 16.19
CA PHE A 495 -2.26 -13.28 15.16
C PHE A 495 -1.69 -14.39 14.28
N VAL A 496 -1.42 -15.58 14.85
CA VAL A 496 -1.03 -16.76 14.06
C VAL A 496 -2.15 -17.14 13.08
N ASN A 497 -3.40 -17.22 13.54
CA ASN A 497 -4.57 -17.50 12.70
C ASN A 497 -4.74 -16.44 11.60
N TYR A 498 -4.56 -15.16 11.92
CA TYR A 498 -4.59 -14.07 10.94
C TYR A 498 -3.52 -14.24 9.85
N VAL A 499 -2.28 -14.59 10.22
CA VAL A 499 -1.19 -14.81 9.26
C VAL A 499 -1.46 -16.05 8.39
N ILE A 500 -2.00 -17.13 8.95
CA ILE A 500 -2.40 -18.33 8.20
C ILE A 500 -3.48 -18.01 7.17
N ALA A 501 -4.55 -17.33 7.59
CA ALA A 501 -5.62 -16.90 6.68
C ALA A 501 -5.09 -15.97 5.58
N SER A 502 -4.20 -15.05 5.93
CA SER A 502 -3.53 -14.18 4.96
C SER A 502 -2.63 -14.96 3.99
N ALA A 503 -1.94 -16.00 4.45
CA ALA A 503 -1.06 -16.86 3.65
C ALA A 503 -1.83 -17.63 2.58
N PHE A 504 -2.98 -18.18 2.92
CA PHE A 504 -3.77 -19.01 2.02
C PHE A 504 -4.85 -18.20 1.30
N ILE A 505 -5.85 -17.70 2.03
CA ILE A 505 -7.00 -16.99 1.45
C ILE A 505 -6.55 -15.69 0.80
N GLY A 506 -5.70 -14.91 1.47
CA GLY A 506 -5.20 -13.63 0.93
C GLY A 506 -4.48 -13.80 -0.42
N ASN A 507 -3.51 -14.71 -0.49
CA ASN A 507 -2.77 -14.97 -1.73
C ASN A 507 -3.63 -15.61 -2.83
N ALA A 508 -4.60 -16.49 -2.49
CA ALA A 508 -5.53 -17.02 -3.48
C ALA A 508 -6.44 -15.95 -4.07
N MET A 509 -6.93 -15.02 -3.25
CA MET A 509 -7.74 -13.88 -3.70
C MET A 509 -6.95 -12.95 -4.62
N ASP A 510 -5.68 -12.68 -4.31
CA ASP A 510 -4.76 -11.93 -5.16
C ASP A 510 -4.51 -12.64 -6.51
N LEU A 511 -4.41 -13.97 -6.51
CA LEU A 511 -4.28 -14.76 -7.74
C LEU A 511 -5.53 -14.68 -8.63
N LEU A 512 -6.71 -14.81 -8.02
CA LEU A 512 -8.01 -14.77 -8.71
C LEU A 512 -8.37 -13.36 -9.21
N ARG A 513 -7.88 -12.30 -8.54
CA ARG A 513 -8.20 -10.90 -8.86
C ARG A 513 -9.70 -10.63 -8.92
N ILE A 514 -10.46 -11.19 -7.96
CA ILE A 514 -11.93 -11.13 -7.92
C ILE A 514 -12.47 -9.71 -8.07
N PRO A 515 -11.95 -8.67 -7.40
CA PRO A 515 -12.46 -7.30 -7.57
C PRO A 515 -12.32 -6.78 -9.01
N GLY A 516 -11.20 -7.09 -9.66
CA GLY A 516 -10.95 -6.72 -11.06
C GLY A 516 -11.88 -7.48 -12.01
N LEU A 517 -12.09 -8.78 -11.76
CA LEU A 517 -13.02 -9.60 -12.53
C LEU A 517 -14.46 -9.12 -12.38
N LEU A 518 -14.89 -8.77 -11.16
CA LEU A 518 -16.22 -8.24 -10.89
C LEU A 518 -16.45 -6.91 -11.59
N MET A 519 -15.51 -5.96 -11.50
CA MET A 519 -15.61 -4.69 -12.22
C MET A 519 -15.66 -4.91 -13.73
N TYR A 520 -14.89 -5.86 -14.26
CA TYR A 520 -14.95 -6.24 -15.66
C TYR A 520 -16.33 -6.81 -16.04
N MET A 521 -16.89 -7.73 -15.25
CA MET A 521 -18.22 -8.31 -15.49
C MET A 521 -19.31 -7.24 -15.45
N ILE A 522 -19.27 -6.33 -14.47
CA ILE A 522 -20.19 -5.18 -14.39
C ILE A 522 -20.08 -4.31 -15.64
N ARG A 523 -18.85 -3.97 -16.09
CA ARG A 523 -18.63 -3.19 -17.32
C ARG A 523 -19.13 -3.91 -18.57
N LEU A 524 -19.04 -5.24 -18.60
CA LEU A 524 -19.54 -6.05 -19.71
C LEU A 524 -21.08 -6.08 -19.73
N CYS A 525 -21.73 -6.17 -18.57
CA CYS A 525 -23.18 -6.08 -18.43
C CYS A 525 -23.73 -4.70 -18.79
N LEU A 526 -23.02 -3.62 -18.41
CA LEU A 526 -23.40 -2.24 -18.71
C LEU A 526 -23.13 -1.83 -20.16
N ALA A 527 -22.35 -2.60 -20.91
CA ALA A 527 -22.00 -2.28 -22.30
C ALA A 527 -23.24 -2.31 -23.21
N ARG A 528 -23.39 -1.28 -24.03
CA ARG A 528 -24.61 -1.04 -24.82
C ARG A 528 -24.67 -1.86 -26.10
N SER A 529 -23.50 -2.14 -26.70
CA SER A 529 -23.40 -2.77 -28.02
C SER A 529 -22.30 -3.84 -28.10
N ALA A 530 -22.33 -4.66 -29.16
CA ALA A 530 -21.29 -5.65 -29.45
C ALA A 530 -19.89 -4.99 -29.62
N ALA A 531 -19.82 -3.81 -30.24
CA ALA A 531 -18.59 -3.06 -30.39
C ALA A 531 -18.03 -2.56 -29.04
N GLU A 532 -18.91 -2.09 -28.15
CA GLU A 532 -18.50 -1.64 -26.83
C GLU A 532 -17.96 -2.78 -25.97
N ARG A 533 -18.56 -3.98 -26.05
CA ARG A 533 -18.01 -5.18 -25.39
C ARG A 533 -16.63 -5.56 -25.91
N ARG A 534 -16.40 -5.47 -27.23
CA ARG A 534 -15.05 -5.68 -27.81
C ARG A 534 -14.06 -4.63 -27.31
N ASN A 535 -14.49 -3.37 -27.18
CA ASN A 535 -13.66 -2.31 -26.61
C ASN A 535 -13.34 -2.56 -25.14
N VAL A 536 -14.30 -3.01 -24.33
CA VAL A 536 -14.08 -3.37 -22.91
C VAL A 536 -13.09 -4.53 -22.79
N LYS A 537 -13.26 -5.60 -23.58
CA LYS A 537 -12.30 -6.73 -23.65
C LYS A 537 -10.88 -6.27 -24.00
N ARG A 538 -10.74 -5.29 -24.90
CA ARG A 538 -9.43 -4.79 -25.34
C ARG A 538 -8.73 -3.87 -24.34
N HIS A 539 -9.48 -3.15 -23.49
CA HIS A 539 -8.93 -2.26 -22.45
C HIS A 539 -9.00 -2.89 -21.04
N GLN A 540 -8.97 -4.21 -20.94
CA GLN A 540 -9.10 -4.93 -19.67
C GLN A 540 -7.81 -4.95 -18.85
N ALA A 541 -6.64 -4.76 -19.49
CA ALA A 541 -5.38 -4.89 -18.79
C ALA A 541 -5.23 -3.75 -17.76
N PHE A 542 -4.96 -4.13 -16.50
CA PHE A 542 -4.77 -3.22 -15.37
C PHE A 542 -3.28 -2.98 -15.12
N GLU A 543 -2.94 -1.83 -14.57
CA GLU A 543 -1.61 -1.57 -14.00
C GLU A 543 -1.49 -2.23 -12.63
N PHE A 544 -0.28 -2.68 -12.30
CA PHE A 544 -0.01 -3.22 -10.96
C PHE A 544 0.04 -2.07 -9.94
N GLN A 545 -0.79 -2.16 -8.90
CA GLN A 545 -0.86 -1.13 -7.86
C GLN A 545 0.22 -1.38 -6.80
N PHE A 546 1.44 -0.95 -7.08
CA PHE A 546 2.59 -1.15 -6.17
C PHE A 546 2.32 -0.61 -4.77
N GLY A 547 1.62 0.52 -4.63
CA GLY A 547 1.36 1.12 -3.32
C GLY A 547 0.58 0.21 -2.36
N ALA A 548 -0.52 -0.38 -2.84
CA ALA A 548 -1.33 -1.31 -2.05
C ALA A 548 -0.61 -2.64 -1.79
N ALA A 549 0.05 -3.19 -2.82
CA ALA A 549 0.78 -4.45 -2.70
C ALA A 549 1.93 -4.36 -1.68
N TYR A 550 2.67 -3.24 -1.66
CA TYR A 550 3.68 -2.97 -0.64
C TYR A 550 3.06 -2.90 0.75
N ALA A 551 2.00 -2.10 0.94
CA ALA A 551 1.39 -1.87 2.24
C ALA A 551 0.92 -3.16 2.94
N TRP A 552 0.22 -4.04 2.22
CA TRP A 552 -0.26 -5.33 2.75
C TRP A 552 0.89 -6.27 3.12
N MET A 553 1.85 -6.42 2.22
CA MET A 553 3.01 -7.28 2.43
C MET A 553 3.85 -6.81 3.63
N MET A 554 4.10 -5.51 3.75
CA MET A 554 4.81 -4.93 4.88
C MET A 554 4.01 -5.03 6.17
N CYS A 555 2.68 -4.92 6.13
CA CYS A 555 1.85 -5.10 7.31
C CYS A 555 1.99 -6.52 7.88
N VAL A 556 1.83 -7.56 7.05
CA VAL A 556 2.01 -8.95 7.49
C VAL A 556 3.43 -9.19 7.99
N PHE A 557 4.44 -8.68 7.29
CA PHE A 557 5.82 -8.74 7.74
C PHE A 557 6.01 -8.07 9.12
N THR A 558 5.44 -6.89 9.35
CA THR A 558 5.52 -6.20 10.64
C THR A 558 4.84 -6.99 11.75
N VAL A 559 3.65 -7.57 11.51
CA VAL A 559 2.96 -8.44 12.49
C VAL A 559 3.85 -9.64 12.85
N VAL A 560 4.41 -10.31 11.84
CA VAL A 560 5.32 -11.46 12.05
C VAL A 560 6.57 -11.04 12.83
N MET A 561 7.18 -9.91 12.49
CA MET A 561 8.36 -9.41 13.19
C MET A 561 8.05 -9.01 14.64
N THR A 562 6.96 -8.29 14.89
CA THR A 562 6.55 -7.87 16.24
C THR A 562 6.28 -9.05 17.18
N TYR A 563 5.68 -10.13 16.66
CA TYR A 563 5.38 -11.33 17.44
C TYR A 563 6.46 -12.42 17.35
N SER A 564 7.49 -12.26 16.54
CA SER A 564 8.53 -13.29 16.32
C SER A 564 9.26 -13.73 17.58
N ILE A 565 9.34 -12.86 18.59
CA ILE A 565 10.01 -13.12 19.88
C ILE A 565 9.01 -13.57 20.94
N THR A 566 7.84 -12.93 21.00
CA THR A 566 6.81 -13.25 22.00
C THR A 566 6.09 -14.56 21.69
N CYS A 567 5.84 -14.85 20.41
CA CYS A 567 5.22 -16.06 19.88
C CYS A 567 5.98 -16.54 18.63
N PRO A 568 7.09 -17.30 18.79
CA PRO A 568 7.93 -17.75 17.67
C PRO A 568 7.22 -18.55 16.57
N ILE A 569 6.10 -19.21 16.89
CA ILE A 569 5.31 -20.03 15.96
C ILE A 569 4.76 -19.20 14.79
N ILE A 570 4.60 -17.89 14.94
CA ILE A 570 4.11 -17.02 13.84
C ILE A 570 5.09 -16.94 12.66
N VAL A 571 6.39 -17.10 12.89
CA VAL A 571 7.43 -16.90 11.88
C VAL A 571 7.37 -17.91 10.72
N PRO A 572 7.26 -19.24 10.93
CA PRO A 572 7.14 -20.19 9.83
C PRO A 572 5.90 -19.94 8.95
N PHE A 573 4.76 -19.56 9.55
CA PHE A 573 3.57 -19.19 8.79
C PHE A 573 3.76 -17.87 8.05
N GLY A 574 4.48 -16.91 8.62
CA GLY A 574 4.89 -15.67 7.95
C GLY A 574 5.83 -15.90 6.76
N LEU A 575 6.77 -16.84 6.89
CA LEU A 575 7.65 -17.27 5.79
C LEU A 575 6.83 -17.91 4.66
N MET A 576 5.88 -18.78 5.01
CA MET A 576 4.95 -19.38 4.05
C MET A 576 4.12 -18.32 3.31
N TYR A 577 3.59 -17.31 4.02
CA TYR A 577 2.92 -16.16 3.40
C TYR A 577 3.83 -15.48 2.36
N MET A 578 5.07 -15.14 2.73
CA MET A 578 5.97 -14.41 1.83
C MET A 578 6.40 -15.24 0.61
N LEU A 579 6.58 -16.55 0.78
CA LEU A 579 6.89 -17.46 -0.33
C LEU A 579 5.72 -17.56 -1.32
N LEU A 580 4.50 -17.80 -0.82
CA LEU A 580 3.30 -17.83 -1.66
C LEU A 580 3.05 -16.48 -2.34
N LYS A 581 3.23 -15.39 -1.60
CA LYS A 581 3.10 -14.02 -2.13
C LYS A 581 4.08 -13.76 -3.28
N HIS A 582 5.33 -14.16 -3.13
CA HIS A 582 6.34 -14.02 -4.19
C HIS A 582 5.98 -14.81 -5.45
N LEU A 583 5.45 -16.04 -5.30
CA LEU A 583 5.03 -16.86 -6.43
C LEU A 583 3.81 -16.27 -7.14
N VAL A 584 2.78 -15.86 -6.39
CA VAL A 584 1.54 -15.27 -6.92
C VAL A 584 1.81 -13.95 -7.63
N ASP A 585 2.59 -13.06 -7.02
CA ASP A 585 2.90 -11.75 -7.62
C ASP A 585 3.74 -11.89 -8.88
N ARG A 586 4.76 -12.75 -8.86
CA ARG A 586 5.57 -13.02 -10.06
C ARG A 586 4.71 -13.54 -11.21
N TYR A 587 3.79 -14.47 -10.91
CA TYR A 587 2.87 -15.02 -11.89
C TYR A 587 1.93 -13.94 -12.46
N ASN A 588 1.28 -13.18 -11.59
CA ASN A 588 0.33 -12.16 -12.00
C ASN A 588 0.99 -11.02 -12.79
N MET A 589 2.18 -10.56 -12.37
CA MET A 589 2.95 -9.54 -13.08
C MET A 589 3.28 -10.00 -14.50
N TYR A 590 3.76 -11.23 -14.65
CA TYR A 590 4.15 -11.75 -15.96
C TYR A 590 2.96 -11.93 -16.92
N TYR A 591 1.80 -12.39 -16.43
CA TYR A 591 0.68 -12.76 -17.30
C TYR A 591 -0.39 -11.69 -17.47
N ALA A 592 -0.52 -10.73 -16.55
CA ALA A 592 -1.77 -10.01 -16.43
C ALA A 592 -1.69 -8.50 -16.21
N TYR A 593 -0.52 -7.96 -15.88
CA TYR A 593 -0.32 -6.53 -15.63
C TYR A 593 0.45 -5.86 -16.77
N LEU A 594 0.13 -4.58 -17.02
CA LEU A 594 0.95 -3.74 -17.91
C LEU A 594 2.20 -3.23 -17.18
N PRO A 595 3.28 -2.91 -17.93
CA PRO A 595 4.41 -2.19 -17.38
C PRO A 595 3.96 -0.85 -16.81
N SER A 596 4.52 -0.46 -15.67
CA SER A 596 4.31 0.84 -15.03
C SER A 596 5.66 1.44 -14.69
N LYS A 597 5.82 2.76 -14.87
CA LYS A 597 7.03 3.49 -14.55
C LYS A 597 6.80 4.36 -13.31
N LEU A 598 7.51 4.07 -12.23
CA LEU A 598 7.39 4.73 -10.93
C LEU A 598 8.71 5.39 -10.51
N ASP A 599 8.63 6.32 -9.56
CA ASP A 599 9.82 6.98 -9.00
C ASP A 599 10.47 6.06 -7.95
N LYS A 600 11.82 6.01 -7.93
CA LYS A 600 12.64 5.30 -6.92
C LYS A 600 12.21 5.57 -5.48
N LYS A 601 11.63 6.75 -5.21
CA LYS A 601 11.13 7.13 -3.88
C LYS A 601 10.13 6.13 -3.28
N ILE A 602 9.36 5.39 -4.10
CA ILE A 602 8.42 4.39 -3.57
C ILE A 602 9.16 3.22 -2.91
N HIS A 603 10.19 2.69 -3.58
CA HIS A 603 10.99 1.57 -3.09
C HIS A 603 11.77 1.96 -1.84
N SER A 604 12.35 3.17 -1.83
CA SER A 604 13.01 3.72 -0.63
C SER A 604 12.03 3.92 0.54
N GLY A 605 10.81 4.38 0.25
CA GLY A 605 9.74 4.48 1.24
C GLY A 605 9.36 3.13 1.86
N ALA A 606 9.29 2.07 1.05
CA ALA A 606 9.02 0.72 1.52
C ALA A 606 10.15 0.18 2.41
N VAL A 607 11.42 0.41 2.04
CA VAL A 607 12.57 0.05 2.86
C VAL A 607 12.52 0.71 4.24
N ASN A 608 12.20 2.01 4.31
CA ASN A 608 12.07 2.72 5.58
C ASN A 608 10.94 2.16 6.46
N GLN A 609 9.82 1.74 5.86
CA GLN A 609 8.70 1.12 6.58
C GLN A 609 9.07 -0.27 7.13
N VAL A 610 9.83 -1.07 6.39
CA VAL A 610 10.34 -2.36 6.88
C VAL A 610 11.28 -2.19 8.08
N VAL A 611 12.13 -1.16 8.09
CA VAL A 611 12.99 -0.85 9.24
C VAL A 611 12.18 -0.44 10.48
N ALA A 612 10.96 0.07 10.32
CA ALA A 612 10.08 0.39 11.44
C ALA A 612 9.54 -0.86 12.16
N ALA A 613 9.47 -2.02 11.50
CA ALA A 613 8.95 -3.26 12.08
C ALA A 613 9.73 -3.75 13.33
N PRO A 614 11.07 -3.89 13.31
CA PRO A 614 11.83 -4.27 14.52
C PRO A 614 11.79 -3.19 15.60
N ILE A 615 11.58 -1.91 15.27
CA ILE A 615 11.38 -0.85 16.26
C ILE A 615 10.06 -1.07 17.00
N LEU A 616 8.99 -1.40 16.27
CA LEU A 616 7.71 -1.79 16.88
C LEU A 616 7.84 -3.07 17.71
N CYS A 617 8.66 -4.03 17.28
CA CYS A 617 8.98 -5.23 18.09
C CYS A 617 9.67 -4.86 19.42
N LEU A 618 10.65 -3.96 19.40
CA LEU A 618 11.34 -3.49 20.62
C LEU A 618 10.38 -2.73 21.55
N PHE A 619 9.52 -1.87 20.99
CA PHE A 619 8.48 -1.18 21.75
C PHE A 619 7.51 -2.17 22.42
N TRP A 620 7.07 -3.20 21.68
CA TRP A 620 6.17 -4.22 22.20
C TRP A 620 6.81 -5.07 23.30
N LEU A 621 8.09 -5.41 23.14
CA LEU A 621 8.85 -6.16 24.14
C LEU A 621 9.13 -5.32 25.40
N LEU A 622 9.40 -4.03 25.25
CA LEU A 622 9.52 -3.09 26.38
C LEU A 622 8.19 -2.99 27.13
N PHE A 623 7.07 -2.85 26.41
CA PHE A 623 5.73 -2.81 27.00
C PHE A 623 5.45 -4.11 27.79
N PHE A 624 5.78 -5.27 27.23
CA PHE A 624 5.64 -6.56 27.91
C PHE A 624 6.51 -6.66 29.17
N SER A 625 7.80 -6.30 29.09
CA SER A 625 8.71 -6.36 30.25
C SER A 625 8.28 -5.39 31.35
N THR A 626 7.83 -4.19 30.99
CA THR A 626 7.39 -3.18 31.97
C THR A 626 6.17 -3.66 32.74
N MET A 627 5.18 -4.25 32.05
CA MET A 627 3.97 -4.77 32.68
C MET A 627 4.25 -5.96 33.59
N ARG A 628 5.17 -6.86 33.18
CA ARG A 628 5.40 -8.13 33.89
C ARG A 628 6.42 -8.05 35.03
N THR A 629 7.53 -7.36 34.80
CA THR A 629 8.67 -7.35 35.74
C THR A 629 8.90 -5.97 36.36
N GLY A 630 8.23 -4.93 35.85
CA GLY A 630 8.41 -3.55 36.28
C GLY A 630 9.51 -2.84 35.49
N PHE A 631 9.35 -1.52 35.34
CA PHE A 631 10.23 -0.67 34.53
C PHE A 631 11.69 -0.67 34.99
N LEU A 632 11.93 -0.72 36.30
CA LEU A 632 13.27 -0.63 36.92
C LEU A 632 14.12 -1.89 36.75
N THR A 633 13.59 -2.95 36.16
CA THR A 633 14.35 -4.18 35.94
C THR A 633 15.44 -3.99 34.87
N PRO A 634 16.63 -4.62 35.02
CA PRO A 634 17.74 -4.46 34.09
C PRO A 634 17.39 -4.73 32.62
N THR A 635 16.54 -5.73 32.35
CA THR A 635 16.07 -6.08 31.00
C THR A 635 15.20 -4.99 30.38
N SER A 636 14.29 -4.40 31.16
CA SER A 636 13.42 -3.30 30.73
C SER A 636 14.22 -2.01 30.49
N MET A 637 15.18 -1.71 31.36
CA MET A 637 16.10 -0.58 31.18
C MET A 637 16.95 -0.71 29.92
N PHE A 638 17.53 -1.90 29.68
CA PHE A 638 18.31 -2.14 28.47
C PHE A 638 17.47 -1.98 27.20
N THR A 639 16.27 -2.58 27.15
CA THR A 639 15.38 -2.45 25.98
C THR A 639 14.94 -1.01 25.73
N PHE A 640 14.67 -0.25 26.80
CA PHE A 640 14.38 1.18 26.73
C PHE A 640 15.55 1.97 26.13
N VAL A 641 16.78 1.78 26.64
CA VAL A 641 17.97 2.46 26.12
C VAL A 641 18.20 2.14 24.64
N VAL A 642 18.10 0.87 24.26
CA VAL A 642 18.23 0.44 22.86
C VAL A 642 17.16 1.08 21.98
N LEU A 643 15.92 1.13 22.44
CA LEU A 643 14.81 1.76 21.72
C LEU A 643 15.07 3.26 21.51
N ILE A 644 15.48 3.99 22.55
CA ILE A 644 15.81 5.42 22.46
C ILE A 644 16.97 5.67 21.50
N ILE A 645 18.07 4.91 21.62
CA ILE A 645 19.21 5.02 20.69
C ILE A 645 18.74 4.78 19.25
N THR A 646 17.91 3.75 19.02
CA THR A 646 17.40 3.42 17.69
C THR A 646 16.52 4.55 17.13
N ILE A 647 15.64 5.13 17.95
CA ILE A 647 14.80 6.27 17.56
C ILE A 647 15.67 7.49 17.23
N VAL A 648 16.66 7.81 18.07
CA VAL A 648 17.59 8.92 17.83
C VAL A 648 18.37 8.71 16.54
N VAL A 649 18.88 7.50 16.27
CA VAL A 649 19.57 7.17 15.02
C VAL A 649 18.64 7.29 13.81
N CYS A 650 17.38 6.84 13.92
CA CYS A 650 16.39 6.95 12.85
C CYS A 650 16.04 8.42 12.58
N LEU A 651 15.76 9.20 13.62
CA LEU A 651 15.51 10.64 13.51
C LEU A 651 16.73 11.35 12.93
N SER A 652 17.94 11.00 13.38
CA SER A 652 19.18 11.52 12.82
C SER A 652 19.28 11.18 11.33
N HIS A 653 19.02 9.95 10.91
CA HIS A 653 19.07 9.58 9.49
C HIS A 653 18.00 10.28 8.65
N VAL A 654 16.79 10.50 9.19
CA VAL A 654 15.73 11.26 8.51
C VAL A 654 16.11 12.74 8.40
N CYS A 655 16.54 13.36 9.50
CA CYS A 655 17.00 14.75 9.55
C CYS A 655 18.22 14.95 8.65
N PHE A 656 19.30 14.18 8.83
CA PHE A 656 20.49 14.23 7.98
C PHE A 656 20.21 13.82 6.54
N GLY A 657 19.23 12.97 6.27
CA GLY A 657 18.75 12.67 4.91
C GLY A 657 18.11 13.89 4.25
N HIS A 658 17.30 14.64 5.00
CA HIS A 658 16.77 15.94 4.60
C HIS A 658 17.89 16.98 4.38
N PHE A 659 18.93 16.97 5.23
CA PHE A 659 20.12 17.81 5.09
C PHE A 659 21.15 17.30 4.07
N LYS A 660 21.06 16.05 3.60
CA LYS A 660 22.00 15.47 2.60
C LYS A 660 21.86 16.15 1.25
N TYR A 661 20.67 16.68 0.99
CA TYR A 661 20.39 17.59 -0.12
C TYR A 661 21.10 18.94 0.00
N LEU A 662 21.30 19.39 1.24
CA LEU A 662 21.97 20.64 1.61
C LEU A 662 23.48 20.46 1.89
N SER A 663 24.00 19.23 1.89
CA SER A 663 25.38 18.93 2.27
C SER A 663 26.39 19.32 1.17
N ALA A 664 27.32 20.19 1.53
CA ALA A 664 28.41 20.67 0.66
C ALA A 664 29.32 19.56 0.08
N HIS A 665 29.33 18.35 0.63
CA HIS A 665 30.15 17.24 0.13
C HIS A 665 29.66 16.66 -1.21
N ASN A 666 28.35 16.63 -1.45
CA ASN A 666 27.81 16.32 -2.79
C ASN A 666 28.12 17.45 -3.79
N TYR A 667 28.45 18.64 -3.29
CA TYR A 667 28.82 19.80 -4.09
C TYR A 667 30.21 19.66 -4.72
N LYS A 668 31.21 19.18 -3.94
CA LYS A 668 32.60 19.03 -4.40
C LYS A 668 32.86 17.81 -5.29
N VAL A 669 32.26 16.65 -4.97
CA VAL A 669 32.59 15.39 -5.67
C VAL A 669 32.17 15.41 -7.15
N ARG A 670 31.06 16.07 -7.50
CA ARG A 670 30.60 16.14 -8.90
C ARG A 670 31.30 17.21 -9.73
N VAL A 671 31.77 18.30 -9.11
CA VAL A 671 32.63 19.32 -9.78
C VAL A 671 33.97 18.71 -10.19
N ALA A 672 34.55 17.85 -9.34
CA ALA A 672 35.78 17.13 -9.67
C ALA A 672 35.59 16.14 -10.84
N VAL A 673 34.49 15.37 -10.87
CA VAL A 673 34.19 14.45 -11.99
C VAL A 673 33.92 15.21 -13.30
N LEU A 674 33.29 16.39 -13.24
CA LEU A 674 33.05 17.24 -14.41
C LEU A 674 34.32 17.94 -14.92
N GLN A 675 35.23 18.36 -14.02
CA GLN A 675 36.55 18.85 -14.44
C GLN A 675 37.38 17.75 -15.12
N VAL A 676 37.27 16.50 -14.67
CA VAL A 676 37.94 15.36 -15.31
C VAL A 676 37.36 15.06 -16.71
N GLN A 677 36.04 15.17 -16.90
CA GLN A 677 35.44 15.00 -18.24
C GLN A 677 35.69 16.18 -19.18
N SER A 678 35.82 17.41 -18.67
CA SER A 678 36.19 18.59 -19.46
C SER A 678 37.66 18.61 -19.86
N THR A 679 38.56 18.08 -19.03
CA THR A 679 40.00 18.03 -19.33
C THR A 679 40.39 16.82 -20.17
N GLY A 680 39.63 15.72 -20.12
CA GLY A 680 39.85 14.51 -20.95
C GLY A 680 39.45 14.61 -22.42
N ARG A 681 39.05 15.79 -22.94
CA ARG A 681 38.77 16.03 -24.37
C ARG A 681 39.83 16.88 -25.10
N HIS A 682 40.90 17.27 -24.39
CA HIS A 682 42.09 17.86 -24.98
C HIS A 682 43.30 17.02 -24.58
N GLY A 683 43.47 15.90 -25.27
CA GLY A 683 44.61 14.99 -25.18
C GLY A 683 44.65 14.15 -26.44
#